data_AF-A0A9D7WYQ3-F1
#
_entry.id   AF-A0A9D7WYQ3-F1
#
_cell.length_a   1.000
_cell.length_b   1.000
_cell.length_c   1.000
_cell.angle_alpha   90.00
_cell.angle_beta   90.00
_cell.angle_gamma   90.00
#
_symmetry.space_group_name_H-M   'P 1'
#
loop_
_entity.id
_entity.type
_entity.pdbx_description
1 polymer ?
#
loop_
_entity_poly.entity_id
_entity_poly.type
_entity_poly.pdbx_seq_one_letter_code
_entity_poly.pdbx_strand_id
1 'polypeptide(L)'
;MNISGSSVTGYVDICVEDDLDPNDGSKGPNVTYCSYTIPIPNCTMPVAPTITSSLVGGGLVNQAITPYVITATGSSPITYTATNLPAGLTYNAGTHTISGTPTSVGITNITLVADNYMGTDTETLVFTVTQPTSPPVITSALTGSTTVNQSYTYQLTASGTGPITFNATNLPTGLSFSSSTNQITGTPTAAGTYNISLSATNAGGTDTETLVLTVGQPPVITSALTASGPYGQQFSVYTLTASGSPTITYNAVNLHPGLTYNSANHTINGTPTSAGVTEATLTTVNSFGSDTKILTITIDAGVQPPVITSELTSAGEQSQPFNYLITASGTTPITYTASGLPSGLSLNDATISGIPTGYGISNVGLTATNSAGNDSETLVLNIIEAGSNTDTDGDGIMDNLDAYPTDATRAFNSYYPNQVDYGSLSFEDLWPAYGDYDCNDLVMNFQYQIVTNAQNNVVDLILNYQVMAVGASLDNGFGISLSTSSANIESVTGCTNLGNAVNLDPAGFEIGHTGETVIIPVDKINSLMGTGMVNTVPGGTTVQSSPQTVTIHLSSPQTSIGTPPYNPFIFIDQTRGHEVHLKDQPPTDLVDPAYFGVWDDASVPSEGLYYRSSSGLSWGFEIPVNFDYPIETVDIVQAYLYFGEWAESSGVSYPDWYTNETGYRNEANIY
;
A
#
# COMPACT_ATOMS: atom_id res chain seq x y z
N MET A 1 69.05 62.00 -73.15
CA MET A 1 67.91 61.31 -72.50
C MET A 1 68.39 59.90 -72.18
N ASN A 2 68.49 59.52 -70.91
CA ASN A 2 68.93 58.19 -70.49
C ASN A 2 67.70 57.40 -70.04
N ILE A 3 67.49 56.22 -70.62
CA ILE A 3 66.38 55.33 -70.27
C ILE A 3 66.93 54.23 -69.38
N SER A 4 66.54 54.22 -68.09
CA SER A 4 66.76 53.10 -67.18
C SER A 4 65.41 52.69 -66.60
N GLY A 5 65.11 51.40 -66.69
CA GLY A 5 63.77 50.81 -66.64
C GLY A 5 62.94 51.10 -65.40
N SER A 6 62.25 52.25 -65.41
CA SER A 6 60.94 52.53 -64.77
C SER A 6 60.51 54.00 -64.87
N SER A 7 61.35 54.90 -65.41
CA SER A 7 60.94 56.28 -65.74
C SER A 7 61.80 56.87 -66.86
N VAL A 8 61.26 57.89 -67.55
CA VAL A 8 62.05 58.75 -68.45
C VAL A 8 62.21 60.11 -67.77
N THR A 9 63.45 60.53 -67.55
CA THR A 9 63.78 61.86 -67.04
C THR A 9 64.56 62.65 -68.08
N GLY A 10 64.20 63.93 -68.22
CA GLY A 10 64.83 64.87 -69.15
C GLY A 10 64.67 66.30 -68.67
N TYR A 11 65.41 67.21 -69.31
CA TYR A 11 65.28 68.65 -69.13
C TYR A 11 64.69 69.24 -70.42
N VAL A 12 63.83 70.25 -70.30
CA VAL A 12 63.32 71.04 -71.42
C VAL A 12 63.71 72.49 -71.16
N ASP A 13 64.39 73.11 -72.13
CA ASP A 13 64.71 74.54 -72.10
C ASP A 13 63.48 75.34 -72.54
N ILE A 14 63.06 76.32 -71.74
CA ILE A 14 61.79 77.04 -71.97
C ILE A 14 61.99 78.47 -72.53
N CYS A 15 63.21 79.04 -72.50
CA CYS A 15 63.53 80.30 -73.22
C CYS A 15 65.03 80.36 -73.60
N VAL A 16 65.32 80.84 -74.82
CA VAL A 16 66.67 81.22 -75.29
C VAL A 16 66.55 82.63 -75.89
N GLU A 17 67.24 83.63 -75.29
CA GLU A 17 67.49 84.94 -75.92
C GLU A 17 68.91 84.91 -76.49
N ASP A 18 69.01 84.97 -77.83
CA ASP A 18 70.17 85.19 -78.70
C ASP A 18 71.48 84.38 -78.51
N ASP A 19 71.72 83.54 -79.54
CA ASP A 19 72.99 83.05 -80.12
C ASP A 19 74.09 82.45 -79.23
N LEU A 20 73.78 81.39 -78.48
CA LEU A 20 74.76 80.35 -78.11
C LEU A 20 74.20 78.93 -78.35
N ASP A 21 75.03 78.10 -78.98
CA ASP A 21 74.74 76.76 -79.51
C ASP A 21 74.27 75.76 -78.44
N PRO A 22 73.06 75.15 -78.55
CA PRO A 22 72.49 74.25 -77.55
C PRO A 22 73.14 72.86 -77.48
N ASN A 23 74.24 72.59 -78.18
CA ASN A 23 74.89 71.27 -78.20
C ASN A 23 76.27 71.17 -77.52
N ASP A 24 76.79 72.22 -76.84
CA ASP A 24 78.14 72.16 -76.25
C ASP A 24 78.22 71.59 -74.81
N GLY A 25 77.08 71.37 -74.15
CA GLY A 25 77.02 70.72 -72.84
C GLY A 25 77.56 71.53 -71.65
N SER A 26 77.80 72.84 -71.79
CA SER A 26 78.22 73.71 -70.69
C SER A 26 77.01 74.28 -69.90
N LYS A 27 77.06 74.17 -68.55
CA LYS A 27 76.02 74.72 -67.65
C LYS A 27 76.28 76.20 -67.37
N GLY A 28 75.65 77.09 -68.14
CA GLY A 28 75.70 78.54 -67.89
C GLY A 28 74.89 78.95 -66.65
N PRO A 29 75.30 80.02 -65.94
CA PRO A 29 74.66 80.48 -64.68
C PRO A 29 73.24 81.06 -64.85
N ASN A 30 72.73 81.16 -66.09
CA ASN A 30 71.48 81.86 -66.41
C ASN A 30 70.37 80.92 -66.93
N VAL A 31 70.43 79.61 -66.66
CA VAL A 31 69.40 78.63 -67.07
C VAL A 31 68.70 78.04 -65.83
N THR A 32 67.37 78.18 -65.75
CA THR A 32 66.54 77.58 -64.71
C THR A 32 65.99 76.23 -65.20
N TYR A 33 66.29 75.14 -64.49
CA TYR A 33 65.89 73.79 -64.87
C TYR A 33 64.72 73.29 -64.00
N CYS A 34 63.59 72.94 -64.63
CA CYS A 34 62.49 72.25 -63.95
C CYS A 34 62.50 70.77 -64.34
N SER A 35 62.61 69.88 -63.35
CA SER A 35 62.46 68.44 -63.58
C SER A 35 61.00 68.05 -63.71
N TYR A 36 60.65 67.25 -64.71
CA TYR A 36 59.38 66.54 -64.74
C TYR A 36 59.60 65.02 -64.72
N THR A 37 58.63 64.27 -64.20
CA THR A 37 58.59 62.81 -64.26
C THR A 37 57.25 62.39 -64.84
N ILE A 38 57.27 61.63 -65.94
CA ILE A 38 56.07 60.94 -66.44
C ILE A 38 56.13 59.50 -65.92
N PRO A 39 55.22 59.06 -65.03
CA PRO A 39 55.10 57.65 -64.69
C PRO A 39 54.47 56.90 -65.87
N ILE A 40 55.18 55.88 -66.37
CA ILE A 40 54.64 54.91 -67.34
C ILE A 40 53.77 53.91 -66.56
N PRO A 41 52.56 53.54 -67.01
CA PRO A 41 51.82 52.46 -66.37
C PRO A 41 52.62 51.17 -66.53
N ASN A 42 52.78 50.41 -65.44
CA ASN A 42 53.48 49.14 -65.42
C ASN A 42 52.89 48.16 -66.44
N CYS A 43 53.50 48.08 -67.62
CA CYS A 43 53.18 47.06 -68.61
C CYS A 43 53.92 45.78 -68.18
N THR A 44 53.23 44.90 -67.44
CA THR A 44 53.76 43.54 -67.22
C THR A 44 53.71 42.81 -68.55
N MET A 45 54.86 42.33 -69.02
CA MET A 45 54.94 41.54 -70.25
C MET A 45 54.02 40.33 -70.12
N PRO A 46 53.15 40.05 -71.11
CA PRO A 46 52.27 38.90 -71.01
C PRO A 46 53.06 37.60 -70.96
N VAL A 47 52.60 36.67 -70.14
CA VAL A 47 53.30 35.41 -69.80
C VAL A 47 52.48 34.23 -70.30
N ALA A 48 53.14 33.26 -70.93
CA ALA A 48 52.55 31.96 -71.27
C ALA A 48 52.02 31.27 -70.01
N PRO A 49 50.99 30.43 -70.11
CA PRO A 49 50.43 29.77 -68.95
C PRO A 49 51.44 28.76 -68.36
N THR A 50 51.30 28.47 -67.07
CA THR A 50 52.01 27.35 -66.41
C THR A 50 51.05 26.69 -65.46
N ILE A 51 50.75 25.40 -65.65
CA ILE A 51 49.83 24.62 -64.82
C ILE A 51 50.42 24.53 -63.41
N THR A 52 49.61 24.90 -62.42
CA THR A 52 49.97 24.90 -61.01
C THR A 52 49.15 23.93 -60.16
N SER A 53 48.11 23.32 -60.75
CA SER A 53 47.34 22.28 -60.07
C SER A 53 48.15 20.98 -59.91
N SER A 54 47.79 20.17 -58.90
CA SER A 54 48.53 18.94 -58.56
C SER A 54 48.52 17.92 -59.69
N LEU A 55 49.69 17.48 -60.16
CA LEU A 55 49.81 16.44 -61.20
C LEU A 55 49.57 15.01 -60.68
N VAL A 56 49.07 14.87 -59.46
CA VAL A 56 48.58 13.61 -58.89
C VAL A 56 47.16 13.81 -58.40
N GLY A 57 46.29 12.87 -58.75
CA GLY A 57 44.89 12.84 -58.34
C GLY A 57 44.39 11.41 -58.23
N GLY A 58 43.18 11.24 -57.69
CA GLY A 58 42.62 9.90 -57.57
C GLY A 58 41.26 9.88 -56.89
N GLY A 59 40.75 8.67 -56.73
CA GLY A 59 39.49 8.40 -56.06
C GLY A 59 39.24 6.92 -55.89
N LEU A 60 38.07 6.59 -55.34
CA LEU A 60 37.59 5.22 -55.24
C LEU A 60 36.66 4.92 -56.42
N VAL A 61 36.74 3.69 -56.95
CA VAL A 61 35.81 3.21 -57.95
C VAL A 61 34.36 3.26 -57.42
N ASN A 62 33.42 3.64 -58.29
CA ASN A 62 32.00 3.82 -57.97
C ASN A 62 31.69 4.86 -56.88
N GLN A 63 32.66 5.71 -56.52
CA GLN A 63 32.46 6.85 -55.63
C GLN A 63 32.73 8.15 -56.38
N ALA A 64 31.85 9.14 -56.25
CA ALA A 64 32.09 10.45 -56.83
C ALA A 64 33.39 11.05 -56.28
N ILE A 65 34.27 11.48 -57.17
CA ILE A 65 35.53 12.12 -56.78
C ILE A 65 35.25 13.54 -56.27
N THR A 66 36.13 14.03 -55.39
CA THR A 66 36.22 15.48 -55.17
C THR A 66 36.61 16.14 -56.50
N PRO A 67 35.85 17.15 -56.99
CA PRO A 67 36.15 17.78 -58.26
C PRO A 67 37.58 18.31 -58.31
N TYR A 68 38.34 17.89 -59.32
CA TYR A 68 39.70 18.34 -59.55
C TYR A 68 39.68 19.60 -60.42
N VAL A 69 40.15 20.73 -59.88
CA VAL A 69 40.18 22.02 -60.60
C VAL A 69 41.53 22.19 -61.29
N ILE A 70 41.52 22.49 -62.59
CA ILE A 70 42.74 22.85 -63.33
C ILE A 70 43.03 24.33 -63.09
N THR A 71 44.24 24.64 -62.64
CA THR A 71 44.70 26.02 -62.42
C THR A 71 46.04 26.24 -63.09
N ALA A 72 46.25 27.42 -63.65
CA ALA A 72 47.54 27.86 -64.19
C ALA A 72 47.81 29.32 -63.81
N THR A 73 49.09 29.68 -63.68
CA THR A 73 49.55 31.07 -63.74
C THR A 73 49.62 31.51 -65.21
N GLY A 74 49.78 32.81 -65.47
CA GLY A 74 49.93 33.37 -66.82
C GLY A 74 48.96 34.52 -67.08
N SER A 75 49.07 35.14 -68.25
CA SER A 75 48.18 36.23 -68.64
C SER A 75 46.83 35.71 -69.13
N SER A 76 45.74 36.29 -68.64
CA SER A 76 44.38 35.99 -69.12
C SER A 76 44.12 36.53 -70.54
N PRO A 77 43.19 35.93 -71.30
CA PRO A 77 42.41 34.73 -70.98
C PRO A 77 43.23 33.45 -71.16
N ILE A 78 43.10 32.52 -70.21
CA ILE A 78 43.67 31.17 -70.31
C ILE A 78 42.51 30.20 -70.55
N THR A 79 42.65 29.34 -71.55
CA THR A 79 41.71 28.23 -71.80
C THR A 79 42.31 26.93 -71.29
N TYR A 80 41.44 26.02 -70.82
CA TYR A 80 41.86 24.74 -70.25
C TYR A 80 41.18 23.58 -70.96
N THR A 81 41.91 22.50 -71.17
CA THR A 81 41.34 21.23 -71.63
C THR A 81 41.90 20.06 -70.83
N ALA A 82 41.10 18.99 -70.71
CA ALA A 82 41.52 17.72 -70.17
C ALA A 82 41.06 16.59 -71.09
N THR A 83 41.97 15.70 -71.46
CA THR A 83 41.70 14.55 -72.33
C THR A 83 42.22 13.25 -71.70
N ASN A 84 41.79 12.10 -72.23
CA ASN A 84 42.07 10.77 -71.66
C ASN A 84 41.52 10.57 -70.23
N LEU A 85 40.32 11.08 -69.98
CA LEU A 85 39.63 10.91 -68.69
C LEU A 85 39.25 9.43 -68.45
N PRO A 86 39.42 8.89 -67.23
CA PRO A 86 38.82 7.62 -66.82
C PRO A 86 37.32 7.56 -67.11
N ALA A 87 36.80 6.38 -67.46
CA ALA A 87 35.38 6.18 -67.68
C ALA A 87 34.55 6.63 -66.45
N GLY A 88 33.52 7.43 -66.70
CA GLY A 88 32.67 8.01 -65.65
C GLY A 88 33.14 9.36 -65.09
N LEU A 89 34.30 9.85 -65.52
CA LEU A 89 34.73 11.24 -65.28
C LEU A 89 34.46 12.13 -66.51
N THR A 90 34.18 13.40 -66.25
CA THR A 90 33.89 14.41 -67.28
C THR A 90 34.63 15.71 -66.96
N TYR A 91 34.98 16.48 -67.98
CA TYR A 91 35.57 17.80 -67.85
C TYR A 91 34.53 18.88 -68.17
N ASN A 92 34.39 19.85 -67.27
CA ASN A 92 33.51 21.02 -67.45
C ASN A 92 34.34 22.27 -67.77
N ALA A 93 34.28 22.72 -69.03
CA ALA A 93 35.03 23.87 -69.51
C ALA A 93 34.64 25.21 -68.86
N GLY A 94 33.41 25.36 -68.33
CA GLY A 94 32.97 26.60 -67.69
C GLY A 94 33.50 26.77 -66.26
N THR A 95 33.87 25.66 -65.61
CA THR A 95 34.40 25.65 -64.24
C THR A 95 35.85 25.15 -64.16
N HIS A 96 36.41 24.70 -65.28
CA HIS A 96 37.72 24.07 -65.40
C HIS A 96 37.89 22.85 -64.47
N THR A 97 36.81 22.12 -64.20
CA THR A 97 36.82 20.99 -63.27
C THR A 97 36.66 19.64 -63.95
N ILE A 98 37.39 18.64 -63.46
CA ILE A 98 37.16 17.23 -63.71
C ILE A 98 36.32 16.69 -62.55
N SER A 99 35.15 16.13 -62.84
CA SER A 99 34.25 15.55 -61.83
C SER A 99 33.49 14.36 -62.40
N GLY A 100 32.90 13.55 -61.52
CA GLY A 100 32.16 12.35 -61.89
C GLY A 100 32.46 11.17 -60.97
N THR A 101 32.04 9.98 -61.39
CA THR A 101 32.20 8.73 -60.64
C THR A 101 32.95 7.73 -61.52
N PRO A 102 34.22 7.40 -61.22
CA PRO A 102 35.00 6.48 -62.03
C PRO A 102 34.45 5.07 -61.91
N THR A 103 34.32 4.36 -63.03
CA THR A 103 33.67 3.03 -63.08
C THR A 103 34.65 1.86 -63.15
N SER A 104 35.96 2.11 -63.15
CA SER A 104 36.99 1.06 -63.20
C SER A 104 38.23 1.44 -62.41
N VAL A 105 38.83 0.45 -61.75
CA VAL A 105 40.09 0.58 -61.00
C VAL A 105 41.27 0.65 -61.97
N GLY A 106 42.29 1.43 -61.65
CA GLY A 106 43.50 1.54 -62.45
C GLY A 106 44.16 2.91 -62.38
N ILE A 107 45.31 3.03 -63.06
CA ILE A 107 46.04 4.28 -63.22
C ILE A 107 45.80 4.79 -64.63
N THR A 108 45.37 6.04 -64.76
CA THR A 108 45.16 6.73 -66.04
C THR A 108 45.97 8.02 -66.07
N ASN A 109 46.70 8.23 -67.16
CA ASN A 109 47.44 9.46 -67.40
C ASN A 109 46.56 10.45 -68.17
N ILE A 110 46.01 11.44 -67.47
CA ILE A 110 45.14 12.49 -68.03
C ILE A 110 46.05 13.61 -68.57
N THR A 111 45.82 14.02 -69.81
CA THR A 111 46.55 15.15 -70.40
C THR A 111 45.81 16.44 -70.10
N LEU A 112 46.47 17.34 -69.36
CA LEU A 112 45.99 18.68 -69.05
C LEU A 112 46.68 19.69 -69.96
N VAL A 113 45.92 20.63 -70.51
CA VAL A 113 46.45 21.71 -71.35
C VAL A 113 45.92 23.04 -70.83
N ALA A 114 46.82 24.00 -70.62
CA ALA A 114 46.49 25.40 -70.41
C ALA A 114 47.07 26.23 -71.57
N ASP A 115 46.25 27.07 -72.20
CA ASP A 115 46.61 27.78 -73.43
C ASP A 115 46.20 29.25 -73.40
N ASN A 116 47.10 30.14 -73.84
CA ASN A 116 46.80 31.53 -74.16
C ASN A 116 47.58 31.98 -75.40
N TYR A 117 47.38 33.24 -75.83
CA TYR A 117 48.03 33.77 -77.04
C TYR A 117 49.57 33.88 -76.99
N MET A 118 50.19 33.68 -75.82
CA MET A 118 51.65 33.66 -75.64
C MET A 118 52.24 32.25 -75.68
N GLY A 119 51.41 31.20 -75.54
CA GLY A 119 51.85 29.82 -75.64
C GLY A 119 50.94 28.83 -74.91
N THR A 120 51.39 27.57 -74.92
CA THR A 120 50.67 26.43 -74.35
C THR A 120 51.56 25.75 -73.31
N ASP A 121 50.98 25.32 -72.20
CA ASP A 121 51.59 24.41 -71.25
C ASP A 121 50.80 23.09 -71.20
N THR A 122 51.51 21.96 -71.22
CA THR A 122 50.92 20.62 -71.29
C THR A 122 51.54 19.73 -70.25
N GLU A 123 50.70 19.25 -69.33
CA GLU A 123 51.13 18.41 -68.21
C GLU A 123 50.33 17.11 -68.14
N THR A 124 50.94 16.11 -67.49
CA THR A 124 50.30 14.81 -67.28
C THR A 124 49.87 14.66 -65.82
N LEU A 125 48.56 14.59 -65.60
CA LEU A 125 47.97 14.22 -64.32
C LEU A 125 47.91 12.70 -64.20
N VAL A 126 48.65 12.13 -63.25
CA VAL A 126 48.55 10.70 -62.90
C VAL A 126 47.33 10.52 -62.00
N PHE A 127 46.26 9.94 -62.56
CA PHE A 127 45.00 9.72 -61.86
C PHE A 127 44.85 8.25 -61.45
N THR A 128 44.86 7.98 -60.14
CA THR A 128 44.77 6.61 -59.61
C THR A 128 43.38 6.35 -59.02
N VAL A 129 42.64 5.42 -59.63
CA VAL A 129 41.39 4.90 -59.09
C VAL A 129 41.70 3.60 -58.34
N THR A 130 41.37 3.56 -57.05
CA THR A 130 41.57 2.38 -56.19
C THR A 130 40.23 1.78 -55.77
N GLN A 131 40.27 0.60 -55.14
CA GLN A 131 39.12 -0.01 -54.49
C GLN A 131 39.50 -0.49 -53.08
N PRO A 132 38.53 -0.63 -52.16
CA PRO A 132 38.75 -1.32 -50.89
C PRO A 132 39.42 -2.70 -51.07
N THR A 133 40.37 -3.02 -50.19
CA THR A 133 41.14 -4.28 -50.19
C THR A 133 40.86 -5.17 -48.98
N SER A 134 40.13 -4.66 -47.98
CA SER A 134 39.67 -5.40 -46.82
C SER A 134 38.15 -5.28 -46.67
N PRO A 135 37.48 -6.32 -46.12
CA PRO A 135 36.06 -6.22 -45.79
C PRO A 135 35.80 -5.09 -44.77
N PRO A 136 34.56 -4.59 -44.68
CA PRO A 136 34.13 -3.77 -43.55
C PRO A 136 34.22 -4.57 -42.23
N VAL A 137 34.03 -3.90 -41.09
CA VAL A 137 33.89 -4.56 -39.78
C VAL A 137 32.64 -4.03 -39.10
N ILE A 138 31.68 -4.89 -38.79
CA ILE A 138 30.44 -4.55 -38.10
C ILE A 138 30.78 -4.05 -36.68
N THR A 139 30.23 -2.89 -36.32
CA THR A 139 30.51 -2.20 -35.04
C THR A 139 29.27 -2.04 -34.16
N SER A 140 28.08 -2.36 -34.67
CA SER A 140 26.84 -2.29 -33.88
C SER A 140 26.76 -3.42 -32.85
N ALA A 141 25.99 -3.22 -31.78
CA ALA A 141 25.86 -4.20 -30.71
C ALA A 141 25.30 -5.55 -31.23
N LEU A 142 25.85 -6.66 -30.75
CA LEU A 142 25.46 -8.02 -31.18
C LEU A 142 24.42 -8.68 -30.26
N THR A 143 23.89 -7.92 -29.30
CA THR A 143 22.82 -8.34 -28.42
C THR A 143 21.75 -7.26 -28.30
N GLY A 144 20.49 -7.67 -28.23
CA GLY A 144 19.37 -6.76 -27.98
C GLY A 144 18.23 -7.45 -27.26
N SER A 145 17.35 -6.65 -26.66
CA SER A 145 16.13 -7.14 -26.05
C SER A 145 14.95 -6.21 -26.32
N THR A 146 13.77 -6.78 -26.48
CA THR A 146 12.51 -6.03 -26.58
C THR A 146 11.36 -6.89 -26.08
N THR A 147 10.15 -6.33 -25.95
CA THR A 147 8.94 -7.07 -25.60
C THR A 147 8.05 -7.30 -26.82
N VAL A 148 7.28 -8.39 -26.79
CA VAL A 148 6.25 -8.67 -27.80
C VAL A 148 5.32 -7.48 -27.94
N ASN A 149 4.95 -7.14 -29.18
CA ASN A 149 4.08 -6.03 -29.55
C ASN A 149 4.60 -4.61 -29.26
N GLN A 150 5.86 -4.45 -28.84
CA GLN A 150 6.50 -3.14 -28.71
C GLN A 150 7.36 -2.79 -29.93
N SER A 151 7.42 -1.51 -30.28
CA SER A 151 8.27 -1.04 -31.37
C SER A 151 9.75 -1.26 -31.04
N TYR A 152 10.50 -1.71 -32.04
CA TYR A 152 11.93 -1.96 -31.96
C TYR A 152 12.65 -1.28 -33.12
N THR A 153 13.78 -0.66 -32.81
CA THR A 153 14.67 -0.02 -33.79
C THR A 153 16.11 -0.41 -33.47
N TYR A 154 16.83 -0.87 -34.48
CA TYR A 154 18.25 -1.20 -34.40
C TYR A 154 18.99 -0.63 -35.60
N GLN A 155 20.05 0.15 -35.34
CA GLN A 155 20.91 0.71 -36.38
C GLN A 155 22.10 -0.22 -36.62
N LEU A 156 22.21 -0.76 -37.83
CA LEU A 156 23.37 -1.52 -38.27
C LEU A 156 24.48 -0.54 -38.71
N THR A 157 25.68 -0.69 -38.15
CA THR A 157 26.84 0.13 -38.45
C THR A 157 28.08 -0.73 -38.69
N ALA A 158 28.98 -0.28 -39.56
CA ALA A 158 30.28 -0.88 -39.78
C ALA A 158 31.35 0.19 -40.04
N SER A 159 32.59 -0.14 -39.69
CA SER A 159 33.78 0.59 -40.10
C SER A 159 34.35 0.01 -41.40
N GLY A 160 35.21 0.76 -42.10
CA GLY A 160 35.84 0.32 -43.36
C GLY A 160 35.73 1.37 -44.47
N THR A 161 36.38 1.10 -45.60
CA THR A 161 36.33 1.98 -46.77
C THR A 161 35.11 1.69 -47.64
N GLY A 162 34.39 2.76 -48.00
CA GLY A 162 33.16 2.68 -48.79
C GLY A 162 33.38 2.53 -50.30
N PRO A 163 32.30 2.31 -51.07
CA PRO A 163 30.91 2.18 -50.60
C PRO A 163 30.65 0.86 -49.85
N ILE A 164 29.90 0.93 -48.73
CA ILE A 164 29.49 -0.24 -47.92
C ILE A 164 28.00 -0.48 -48.13
N THR A 165 27.63 -1.73 -48.38
CA THR A 165 26.24 -2.19 -48.45
C THR A 165 25.92 -3.08 -47.26
N PHE A 166 24.73 -2.91 -46.70
CA PHE A 166 24.29 -3.62 -45.50
C PHE A 166 23.10 -4.53 -45.83
N ASN A 167 23.02 -5.66 -45.14
CA ASN A 167 21.88 -6.57 -45.23
C ASN A 167 21.67 -7.31 -43.90
N ALA A 168 20.40 -7.61 -43.58
CA ALA A 168 20.02 -8.41 -42.42
C ALA A 168 18.97 -9.46 -42.81
N THR A 169 19.12 -10.68 -42.31
CA THR A 169 18.22 -11.82 -42.59
C THR A 169 17.88 -12.57 -41.30
N ASN A 170 16.94 -13.51 -41.37
CA ASN A 170 16.40 -14.25 -40.21
C ASN A 170 15.74 -13.34 -39.16
N LEU A 171 15.07 -12.28 -39.63
CA LEU A 171 14.33 -11.37 -38.78
C LEU A 171 13.08 -12.06 -38.20
N PRO A 172 12.74 -11.85 -36.91
CA PRO A 172 11.47 -12.30 -36.36
C PRO A 172 10.29 -11.66 -37.09
N THR A 173 9.15 -12.35 -37.11
CA THR A 173 7.92 -11.82 -37.70
C THR A 173 7.57 -10.46 -37.10
N GLY A 174 7.32 -9.49 -37.97
CA GLY A 174 7.01 -8.11 -37.59
C GLY A 174 8.19 -7.15 -37.59
N LEU A 175 9.44 -7.64 -37.78
CA LEU A 175 10.60 -6.81 -38.07
C LEU A 175 10.98 -6.83 -39.56
N SER A 176 11.54 -5.74 -40.04
CA SER A 176 12.02 -5.56 -41.41
C SER A 176 13.33 -4.79 -41.43
N PHE A 177 14.19 -5.05 -42.41
CA PHE A 177 15.41 -4.28 -42.63
C PHE A 177 15.25 -3.32 -43.81
N SER A 178 15.67 -2.08 -43.61
CA SER A 178 15.70 -1.04 -44.64
C SER A 178 17.13 -0.72 -45.02
N SER A 179 17.52 -1.04 -46.25
CA SER A 179 18.87 -0.76 -46.78
C SER A 179 19.12 0.72 -47.10
N SER A 180 18.09 1.56 -47.10
CA SER A 180 18.23 3.02 -47.29
C SER A 180 18.58 3.74 -45.99
N THR A 181 18.14 3.20 -44.85
CA THR A 181 18.40 3.74 -43.51
C THR A 181 19.36 2.88 -42.69
N ASN A 182 19.72 1.70 -43.20
CA ASN A 182 20.52 0.67 -42.51
C ASN A 182 19.93 0.28 -41.14
N GLN A 183 18.60 0.30 -41.02
CA GLN A 183 17.90 -0.01 -39.76
C GLN A 183 17.03 -1.25 -39.89
N ILE A 184 17.01 -2.03 -38.81
CA ILE A 184 15.96 -3.00 -38.54
C ILE A 184 14.88 -2.27 -37.73
N THR A 185 13.66 -2.24 -38.24
CA THR A 185 12.52 -1.60 -37.57
C THR A 185 11.28 -2.49 -37.61
N GLY A 186 10.36 -2.27 -36.67
CA GLY A 186 9.04 -2.89 -36.64
C GLY A 186 8.61 -3.29 -35.23
N THR A 187 7.69 -4.24 -35.16
CA THR A 187 7.10 -4.72 -33.91
C THR A 187 7.05 -6.24 -33.92
N PRO A 188 7.87 -6.94 -33.11
CA PRO A 188 7.89 -8.40 -33.10
C PRO A 188 6.63 -8.97 -32.45
N THR A 189 6.05 -10.01 -33.04
CA THR A 189 4.75 -10.57 -32.61
C THR A 189 4.84 -11.85 -31.78
N ALA A 190 6.03 -12.44 -31.65
CA ALA A 190 6.23 -13.69 -30.91
C ALA A 190 7.47 -13.62 -30.02
N ALA A 191 7.32 -14.07 -28.77
CA ALA A 191 8.42 -14.17 -27.82
C ALA A 191 9.42 -15.26 -28.27
N GLY A 192 10.70 -15.06 -28.00
CA GLY A 192 11.76 -16.00 -28.34
C GLY A 192 13.12 -15.33 -28.46
N THR A 193 14.15 -16.16 -28.60
CA THR A 193 15.50 -15.71 -28.91
C THR A 193 15.76 -15.91 -30.40
N TYR A 194 16.05 -14.83 -31.12
CA TYR A 194 16.27 -14.82 -32.56
C TYR A 194 17.73 -14.50 -32.87
N ASN A 195 18.35 -15.32 -33.70
CA ASN A 195 19.72 -15.13 -34.20
C ASN A 195 19.64 -14.48 -35.59
N ILE A 196 19.71 -13.14 -35.62
CA ILE A 196 19.60 -12.33 -36.82
C ILE A 196 20.98 -12.25 -37.48
N SER A 197 21.08 -12.67 -38.73
CA SER A 197 22.35 -12.63 -39.48
C SER A 197 22.52 -11.25 -40.12
N LEU A 198 23.56 -10.53 -39.70
CA LEU A 198 23.96 -9.22 -40.18
C LEU A 198 25.11 -9.35 -41.18
N SER A 199 25.15 -8.49 -42.18
CA SER A 199 26.26 -8.44 -43.13
C SER A 199 26.57 -7.01 -43.59
N ALA A 200 27.86 -6.71 -43.75
CA ALA A 200 28.38 -5.48 -44.31
C ALA A 200 29.40 -5.81 -45.42
N THR A 201 29.18 -5.31 -46.63
CA THR A 201 29.95 -5.70 -47.82
C THR A 201 30.50 -4.48 -48.57
N ASN A 202 31.77 -4.54 -48.96
CA ASN A 202 32.41 -3.62 -49.90
C ASN A 202 33.20 -4.44 -50.95
N ALA A 203 33.97 -3.77 -51.81
CA ALA A 203 34.77 -4.44 -52.85
C ALA A 203 35.95 -5.29 -52.30
N GLY A 204 36.31 -5.12 -51.03
CA GLY A 204 37.34 -5.87 -50.33
C GLY A 204 36.82 -7.14 -49.63
N GLY A 205 35.51 -7.32 -49.53
CA GLY A 205 34.87 -8.51 -48.97
C GLY A 205 33.61 -8.22 -48.15
N THR A 206 33.16 -9.24 -47.42
CA THR A 206 31.98 -9.18 -46.54
C THR A 206 32.39 -9.56 -45.12
N ASP A 207 31.89 -8.81 -44.15
CA ASP A 207 31.88 -9.20 -42.74
C ASP A 207 30.46 -9.62 -42.34
N THR A 208 30.36 -10.67 -41.52
CA THR A 208 29.09 -11.27 -41.10
C THR A 208 29.08 -11.50 -39.61
N GLU A 209 28.05 -11.00 -38.94
CA GLU A 209 27.88 -11.15 -37.50
C GLU A 209 26.46 -11.61 -37.15
N THR A 210 26.29 -12.14 -35.94
CA THR A 210 24.96 -12.55 -35.45
C THR A 210 24.50 -11.64 -34.33
N LEU A 211 23.38 -10.94 -34.55
CA LEU A 211 22.65 -10.25 -33.50
C LEU A 211 21.72 -11.23 -32.79
N VAL A 212 21.94 -11.44 -31.49
CA VAL A 212 21.04 -12.21 -30.63
C VAL A 212 19.98 -11.26 -30.06
N LEU A 213 18.77 -11.32 -30.60
CA LEU A 213 17.62 -10.54 -30.14
C LEU A 213 16.71 -11.39 -29.26
N THR A 214 16.57 -11.03 -27.99
CA THR A 214 15.60 -11.66 -27.08
C THR A 214 14.30 -10.86 -27.06
N VAL A 215 13.23 -11.45 -27.56
CA VAL A 215 11.87 -10.89 -27.47
C VAL A 215 11.16 -11.56 -26.29
N GLY A 216 10.92 -10.82 -25.22
CA GLY A 216 10.22 -11.30 -24.03
C GLY A 216 8.73 -10.96 -24.00
N GLN A 217 7.99 -11.64 -23.15
CA GLN A 217 6.62 -11.32 -22.79
C GLN A 217 6.54 -11.24 -21.26
N PRO A 218 6.17 -10.09 -20.67
CA PRO A 218 5.96 -9.99 -19.23
C PRO A 218 4.95 -11.03 -18.73
N PRO A 219 5.08 -11.52 -17.49
CA PRO A 219 4.15 -12.48 -16.94
C PRO A 219 2.73 -11.90 -16.87
N VAL A 220 1.72 -12.76 -17.03
CA VAL A 220 0.32 -12.44 -16.77
C VAL A 220 -0.30 -13.62 -16.03
N ILE A 221 -0.83 -13.38 -14.83
CA ILE A 221 -1.48 -14.40 -14.00
C ILE A 221 -2.75 -14.89 -14.72
N THR A 222 -2.86 -16.21 -14.88
CA THR A 222 -3.97 -16.87 -15.60
C THR A 222 -4.80 -17.80 -14.72
N SER A 223 -4.35 -18.11 -13.50
CA SER A 223 -5.15 -18.88 -12.53
C SER A 223 -6.34 -18.07 -12.04
N ALA A 224 -7.37 -18.77 -11.55
CA ALA A 224 -8.57 -18.13 -11.00
C ALA A 224 -8.22 -17.21 -9.82
N LEU A 225 -8.91 -16.08 -9.68
CA LEU A 225 -8.70 -15.13 -8.57
C LEU A 225 -9.64 -15.36 -7.39
N THR A 226 -10.34 -16.49 -7.39
CA THR A 226 -11.15 -16.96 -6.26
C THR A 226 -10.87 -18.44 -6.02
N ALA A 227 -10.89 -18.84 -4.75
CA ALA A 227 -10.83 -20.23 -4.33
C ALA A 227 -11.65 -20.42 -3.05
N SER A 228 -12.23 -21.60 -2.85
CA SER A 228 -12.97 -21.91 -1.63
C SER A 228 -12.70 -23.31 -1.11
N GLY A 229 -12.89 -23.50 0.18
CA GLY A 229 -12.74 -24.79 0.85
C GLY A 229 -13.42 -24.81 2.22
N PRO A 230 -13.66 -26.00 2.79
CA PRO A 230 -14.23 -26.12 4.13
C PRO A 230 -13.19 -25.83 5.23
N TYR A 231 -13.65 -25.24 6.33
CA TYR A 231 -12.90 -25.12 7.58
C TYR A 231 -12.52 -26.51 8.12
N GLY A 232 -11.30 -26.63 8.63
CA GLY A 232 -10.83 -27.83 9.32
C GLY A 232 -10.60 -29.06 8.43
N GLN A 233 -10.77 -28.97 7.10
CA GLN A 233 -10.47 -30.07 6.18
C GLN A 233 -9.44 -29.68 5.12
N GLN A 234 -8.91 -30.69 4.43
CA GLN A 234 -7.93 -30.49 3.36
C GLN A 234 -8.46 -29.55 2.28
N PHE A 235 -7.76 -28.45 2.06
CA PHE A 235 -8.06 -27.50 0.99
C PHE A 235 -7.81 -28.12 -0.38
N SER A 236 -8.68 -27.81 -1.34
CA SER A 236 -8.48 -28.22 -2.73
C SER A 236 -7.24 -27.52 -3.29
N VAL A 237 -6.28 -28.29 -3.79
CA VAL A 237 -4.99 -27.75 -4.25
C VAL A 237 -5.22 -26.67 -5.31
N TYR A 238 -4.83 -25.45 -4.98
CA TYR A 238 -4.85 -24.34 -5.93
C TYR A 238 -3.48 -24.25 -6.61
N THR A 239 -3.44 -24.19 -7.94
CA THR A 239 -2.19 -24.05 -8.70
C THR A 239 -2.10 -22.63 -9.26
N LEU A 240 -1.08 -21.89 -8.87
CA LEU A 240 -0.78 -20.57 -9.42
C LEU A 240 -0.17 -20.74 -10.81
N THR A 241 -0.86 -20.21 -11.83
CA THR A 241 -0.41 -20.28 -13.23
C THR A 241 -0.32 -18.89 -13.83
N ALA A 242 0.64 -18.71 -14.73
CA ALA A 242 0.81 -17.48 -15.49
C ALA A 242 1.33 -17.80 -16.90
N SER A 243 0.99 -16.92 -17.84
CA SER A 243 1.59 -16.87 -19.18
C SER A 243 2.75 -15.87 -19.19
N GLY A 244 3.61 -15.91 -20.20
CA GLY A 244 4.79 -15.05 -20.32
C GLY A 244 6.06 -15.84 -20.65
N SER A 245 7.12 -15.15 -21.02
CA SER A 245 8.41 -15.74 -21.40
C SER A 245 9.52 -14.68 -21.25
N PRO A 246 10.75 -15.04 -20.84
CA PRO A 246 11.27 -16.36 -20.50
C PRO A 246 10.80 -16.80 -19.11
N THR A 247 11.51 -17.77 -18.49
CA THR A 247 11.20 -18.38 -17.19
C THR A 247 10.58 -17.41 -16.19
N ILE A 248 9.42 -17.79 -15.64
CA ILE A 248 8.65 -17.03 -14.68
C ILE A 248 8.96 -17.54 -13.27
N THR A 249 9.16 -16.61 -12.34
CA THR A 249 9.21 -16.88 -10.90
C THR A 249 7.84 -16.59 -10.29
N TYR A 250 7.37 -17.47 -9.41
CA TYR A 250 6.04 -17.42 -8.80
C TYR A 250 6.14 -17.25 -7.28
N ASN A 251 5.29 -16.42 -6.70
CA ASN A 251 5.19 -16.20 -5.26
C ASN A 251 3.73 -16.00 -4.83
N ALA A 252 3.40 -16.44 -3.62
CA ALA A 252 2.11 -16.17 -2.97
C ALA A 252 2.34 -15.90 -1.48
N VAL A 253 1.74 -14.83 -0.96
CA VAL A 253 1.83 -14.40 0.44
C VAL A 253 0.46 -14.00 0.99
N ASN A 254 0.36 -13.79 2.31
CA ASN A 254 -0.88 -13.45 3.02
C ASN A 254 -1.97 -14.52 2.81
N LEU A 255 -1.58 -15.80 2.89
CA LEU A 255 -2.50 -16.92 2.75
C LEU A 255 -3.39 -17.05 3.99
N HIS A 256 -4.58 -17.63 3.80
CA HIS A 256 -5.48 -17.97 4.90
C HIS A 256 -4.76 -18.86 5.93
N PRO A 257 -4.95 -18.64 7.25
CA PRO A 257 -4.34 -19.47 8.28
C PRO A 257 -4.51 -20.98 8.04
N GLY A 258 -3.41 -21.73 8.10
CA GLY A 258 -3.38 -23.17 7.80
C GLY A 258 -3.13 -23.52 6.32
N LEU A 259 -3.08 -22.54 5.40
CA LEU A 259 -2.64 -22.73 4.02
C LEU A 259 -1.18 -22.30 3.83
N THR A 260 -0.47 -23.00 2.95
CA THR A 260 0.94 -22.73 2.64
C THR A 260 1.17 -22.75 1.14
N TYR A 261 2.13 -21.93 0.67
CA TYR A 261 2.57 -21.92 -0.72
C TYR A 261 3.82 -22.79 -0.89
N ASN A 262 3.77 -23.73 -1.84
CA ASN A 262 4.89 -24.55 -2.24
C ASN A 262 5.53 -23.99 -3.51
N SER A 263 6.72 -23.42 -3.38
CA SER A 263 7.46 -22.80 -4.48
C SER A 263 8.01 -23.79 -5.51
N ALA A 264 8.10 -25.09 -5.21
CA ALA A 264 8.63 -26.08 -6.14
C ALA A 264 7.61 -26.51 -7.20
N ASN A 265 6.32 -26.48 -6.86
CA ASN A 265 5.23 -26.86 -7.77
C ASN A 265 4.18 -25.75 -7.97
N HIS A 266 4.41 -24.57 -7.38
CA HIS A 266 3.56 -23.37 -7.45
C HIS A 266 2.13 -23.61 -6.96
N THR A 267 1.96 -24.45 -5.94
CA THR A 267 0.63 -24.77 -5.39
C THR A 267 0.41 -24.16 -4.01
N ILE A 268 -0.83 -23.79 -3.72
CA ILE A 268 -1.32 -23.44 -2.39
C ILE A 268 -2.10 -24.65 -1.87
N ASN A 269 -1.72 -25.14 -0.69
CA ASN A 269 -2.34 -26.31 -0.07
C ASN A 269 -2.27 -26.25 1.47
N GLY A 270 -3.07 -27.05 2.15
CA GLY A 270 -3.09 -27.11 3.61
C GLY A 270 -4.47 -27.43 4.17
N THR A 271 -4.63 -27.25 5.48
CA THR A 271 -5.91 -27.40 6.19
C THR A 271 -6.22 -26.08 6.88
N PRO A 272 -7.25 -25.33 6.45
CA PRO A 272 -7.59 -24.05 7.07
C PRO A 272 -7.91 -24.19 8.56
N THR A 273 -7.33 -23.31 9.38
CA THR A 273 -7.50 -23.34 10.84
C THR A 273 -8.57 -22.36 11.35
N SER A 274 -9.24 -21.63 10.46
CA SER A 274 -10.38 -20.78 10.76
C SER A 274 -11.31 -20.67 9.56
N ALA A 275 -12.58 -20.36 9.78
CA ALA A 275 -13.51 -19.94 8.71
C ALA A 275 -13.31 -18.46 8.37
N GLY A 276 -13.77 -18.02 7.20
CA GLY A 276 -13.75 -16.61 6.80
C GLY A 276 -13.17 -16.37 5.41
N VAL A 277 -12.92 -15.09 5.10
CA VAL A 277 -12.38 -14.67 3.80
C VAL A 277 -11.01 -14.04 3.99
N THR A 278 -10.02 -14.48 3.20
CA THR A 278 -8.67 -13.91 3.18
C THR A 278 -8.29 -13.48 1.77
N GLU A 279 -7.61 -12.34 1.64
CA GLU A 279 -7.04 -11.85 0.39
C GLU A 279 -5.54 -12.16 0.30
N ALA A 280 -5.21 -13.20 -0.46
CA ALA A 280 -3.83 -13.59 -0.74
C ALA A 280 -3.25 -12.78 -1.90
N THR A 281 -1.99 -12.36 -1.79
CA THR A 281 -1.29 -11.65 -2.88
C THR A 281 -0.49 -12.64 -3.70
N LEU A 282 -0.81 -12.73 -5.00
CA LEU A 282 -0.10 -13.53 -5.99
C LEU A 282 0.85 -12.62 -6.79
N THR A 283 2.11 -13.04 -6.96
CA THR A 283 3.10 -12.29 -7.73
C THR A 283 3.83 -13.22 -8.70
N THR A 284 3.97 -12.78 -9.95
CA THR A 284 4.74 -13.48 -10.97
C THR A 284 5.71 -12.52 -11.66
N VAL A 285 6.96 -12.93 -11.87
CA VAL A 285 8.05 -12.06 -12.34
C VAL A 285 8.92 -12.77 -13.37
N ASN A 286 9.35 -12.06 -14.41
CA ASN A 286 10.47 -12.45 -15.28
C ASN A 286 11.35 -11.22 -15.61
N SER A 287 12.36 -11.39 -16.47
CA SER A 287 13.30 -10.30 -16.84
C SER A 287 12.67 -9.14 -17.63
N PHE A 288 11.40 -9.24 -18.02
CA PHE A 288 10.68 -8.24 -18.80
C PHE A 288 9.54 -7.56 -18.02
N GLY A 289 9.23 -8.01 -16.80
CA GLY A 289 8.24 -7.37 -15.94
C GLY A 289 7.65 -8.31 -14.89
N SER A 290 6.56 -7.83 -14.28
CA SER A 290 5.83 -8.54 -13.23
C SER A 290 4.32 -8.34 -13.36
N ASP A 291 3.54 -9.30 -12.89
CA ASP A 291 2.10 -9.17 -12.66
C ASP A 291 1.75 -9.59 -11.24
N THR A 292 0.89 -8.79 -10.60
CA THR A 292 0.45 -8.97 -9.21
C THR A 292 -1.07 -8.92 -9.17
N LYS A 293 -1.69 -9.91 -8.53
CA LYS A 293 -3.15 -10.03 -8.38
C LYS A 293 -3.51 -10.45 -6.95
N ILE A 294 -4.76 -10.18 -6.58
CA ILE A 294 -5.35 -10.66 -5.33
C ILE A 294 -6.16 -11.92 -5.64
N LEU A 295 -5.92 -12.97 -4.84
CA LEU A 295 -6.72 -14.18 -4.77
C LEU A 295 -7.60 -14.11 -3.53
N THR A 296 -8.92 -14.08 -3.71
CA THR A 296 -9.87 -14.16 -2.61
C THR A 296 -10.10 -15.63 -2.24
N ILE A 297 -9.70 -16.01 -1.04
CA ILE A 297 -9.88 -17.36 -0.49
C ILE A 297 -11.06 -17.32 0.49
N THR A 298 -12.10 -18.11 0.25
CA THR A 298 -13.27 -18.23 1.13
C THR A 298 -13.26 -19.60 1.81
N ILE A 299 -13.05 -19.61 3.12
CA ILE A 299 -13.16 -20.81 3.93
C ILE A 299 -14.55 -20.85 4.57
N ASP A 300 -15.35 -21.80 4.11
CA ASP A 300 -16.70 -22.03 4.60
C ASP A 300 -16.62 -22.66 6.00
N ALA A 301 -17.34 -22.09 6.97
CA ALA A 301 -17.45 -22.62 8.32
C ALA A 301 -18.14 -24.00 8.37
N GLY A 302 -18.74 -24.44 7.25
CA GLY A 302 -19.50 -25.68 7.17
C GLY A 302 -20.90 -25.52 7.74
N VAL A 303 -21.62 -26.64 7.91
CA VAL A 303 -22.92 -26.65 8.58
C VAL A 303 -22.68 -26.46 10.07
N GLN A 304 -23.19 -25.37 10.64
CA GLN A 304 -23.08 -25.05 12.07
C GLN A 304 -24.23 -25.69 12.85
N PRO A 305 -24.00 -26.35 13.99
CA PRO A 305 -25.09 -26.85 14.84
C PRO A 305 -25.99 -25.68 15.27
N PRO A 306 -27.28 -25.94 15.53
CA PRO A 306 -28.17 -24.90 15.99
C PRO A 306 -27.81 -24.47 17.42
N VAL A 307 -28.10 -23.22 17.78
CA VAL A 307 -28.01 -22.72 19.17
C VAL A 307 -29.30 -21.97 19.46
N ILE A 308 -30.04 -22.36 20.50
CA ILE A 308 -31.30 -21.73 20.90
C ILE A 308 -30.99 -20.31 21.40
N THR A 309 -31.67 -19.34 20.82
CA THR A 309 -31.49 -17.89 21.09
C THR A 309 -32.74 -17.23 21.64
N SER A 310 -33.87 -17.93 21.73
CA SER A 310 -35.09 -17.41 22.33
C SER A 310 -34.96 -17.38 23.86
N GLU A 311 -35.54 -16.35 24.48
CA GLU A 311 -35.59 -16.19 25.94
C GLU A 311 -36.04 -17.46 26.66
N LEU A 312 -35.26 -17.92 27.64
CA LEU A 312 -35.54 -19.16 28.38
C LEU A 312 -36.50 -18.96 29.56
N THR A 313 -37.21 -17.83 29.59
CA THR A 313 -38.32 -17.57 30.49
C THR A 313 -39.51 -17.00 29.72
N SER A 314 -40.72 -17.39 30.12
CA SER A 314 -41.94 -16.83 29.55
C SER A 314 -43.11 -16.96 30.52
N ALA A 315 -44.13 -16.13 30.35
CA ALA A 315 -45.34 -16.16 31.17
C ALA A 315 -46.61 -16.14 30.31
N GLY A 316 -47.69 -16.72 30.84
CA GLY A 316 -49.01 -16.71 30.21
C GLY A 316 -50.12 -16.83 31.24
N GLU A 317 -51.37 -16.57 30.87
CA GLU A 317 -52.51 -16.68 31.79
C GLU A 317 -53.34 -17.93 31.50
N GLN A 318 -53.78 -18.60 32.57
CA GLN A 318 -54.71 -19.72 32.47
C GLN A 318 -55.97 -19.29 31.71
N SER A 319 -56.46 -20.14 30.81
CA SER A 319 -57.63 -19.90 29.96
C SER A 319 -57.48 -18.78 28.92
N GLN A 320 -56.30 -18.16 28.77
CA GLN A 320 -56.00 -17.22 27.68
C GLN A 320 -55.11 -17.84 26.60
N PRO A 321 -55.17 -17.34 25.35
CA PRO A 321 -54.22 -17.76 24.32
C PRO A 321 -52.78 -17.43 24.72
N PHE A 322 -51.89 -18.43 24.63
CA PHE A 322 -50.45 -18.29 24.82
C PHE A 322 -49.73 -18.55 23.49
N ASN A 323 -48.63 -17.83 23.27
CA ASN A 323 -47.77 -18.01 22.11
C ASN A 323 -46.31 -17.71 22.47
N TYR A 324 -45.41 -18.62 22.13
CA TYR A 324 -43.96 -18.49 22.30
C TYR A 324 -43.26 -19.07 21.08
N LEU A 325 -42.40 -18.27 20.45
CA LEU A 325 -41.61 -18.68 19.29
C LEU A 325 -40.21 -19.08 19.75
N ILE A 326 -39.84 -20.34 19.50
CA ILE A 326 -38.47 -20.81 19.66
C ILE A 326 -37.64 -20.24 18.50
N THR A 327 -36.54 -19.57 18.81
CA THR A 327 -35.56 -19.13 17.81
C THR A 327 -34.24 -19.81 18.07
N ALA A 328 -33.54 -20.17 17.00
CA ALA A 328 -32.18 -20.70 17.07
C ALA A 328 -31.34 -20.14 15.91
N SER A 329 -30.07 -19.90 16.20
CA SER A 329 -29.04 -19.65 15.18
C SER A 329 -28.55 -20.99 14.58
N GLY A 330 -27.57 -20.94 13.68
CA GLY A 330 -27.01 -22.12 13.00
C GLY A 330 -27.54 -22.33 11.58
N THR A 331 -27.06 -23.37 10.90
CA THR A 331 -27.39 -23.59 9.48
C THR A 331 -28.77 -24.23 9.33
N THR A 332 -29.61 -23.68 8.44
CA THR A 332 -30.95 -24.22 8.13
C THR A 332 -30.88 -25.42 7.17
N PRO A 333 -31.88 -26.34 7.18
CA PRO A 333 -33.09 -26.35 7.99
C PRO A 333 -32.85 -26.78 9.45
N ILE A 334 -33.50 -26.09 10.39
CA ILE A 334 -33.51 -26.43 11.82
C ILE A 334 -34.90 -26.96 12.18
N THR A 335 -34.96 -28.08 12.88
CA THR A 335 -36.18 -28.67 13.43
C THR A 335 -36.23 -28.51 14.94
N TYR A 336 -37.41 -28.24 15.49
CA TYR A 336 -37.60 -28.01 16.93
C TYR A 336 -38.45 -29.09 17.58
N THR A 337 -38.15 -29.42 18.83
CA THR A 337 -39.01 -30.24 19.69
C THR A 337 -39.15 -29.61 21.07
N ALA A 338 -40.29 -29.81 21.72
CA ALA A 338 -40.56 -29.36 23.07
C ALA A 338 -41.14 -30.50 23.91
N SER A 339 -40.74 -30.59 25.18
CA SER A 339 -41.19 -31.59 26.15
C SER A 339 -41.58 -30.93 27.47
N GLY A 340 -42.48 -31.55 28.23
CA GLY A 340 -42.94 -30.98 29.51
C GLY A 340 -43.89 -29.78 29.39
N LEU A 341 -44.57 -29.62 28.24
CA LEU A 341 -45.53 -28.53 28.03
C LEU A 341 -46.72 -28.59 29.00
N PRO A 342 -47.16 -27.44 29.57
CA PRO A 342 -48.41 -27.36 30.32
C PRO A 342 -49.63 -27.84 29.53
N SER A 343 -50.61 -28.42 30.23
CA SER A 343 -51.86 -28.88 29.64
C SER A 343 -52.56 -27.78 28.84
N GLY A 344 -52.82 -28.03 27.55
CA GLY A 344 -53.48 -27.08 26.65
C GLY A 344 -52.54 -26.32 25.72
N LEU A 345 -51.21 -26.51 25.87
CA LEU A 345 -50.19 -26.01 24.95
C LEU A 345 -49.63 -27.13 24.06
N SER A 346 -49.21 -26.76 22.86
CA SER A 346 -48.60 -27.66 21.88
C SER A 346 -47.56 -26.93 21.03
N LEU A 347 -46.54 -27.66 20.56
CA LEU A 347 -45.58 -27.13 19.59
C LEU A 347 -46.07 -27.39 18.16
N ASN A 348 -46.03 -26.36 17.32
CA ASN A 348 -46.22 -26.45 15.88
C ASN A 348 -45.05 -25.74 15.17
N ASP A 349 -44.26 -26.48 14.41
CA ASP A 349 -42.96 -26.07 13.88
C ASP A 349 -42.04 -25.52 14.98
N ALA A 350 -41.85 -24.20 15.04
CA ALA A 350 -41.03 -23.53 16.04
C ALA A 350 -41.85 -22.86 17.17
N THR A 351 -43.18 -22.94 17.09
CA THR A 351 -44.06 -22.12 17.93
C THR A 351 -44.83 -22.96 18.94
N ILE A 352 -44.58 -22.72 20.22
CA ILE A 352 -45.40 -23.24 21.32
C ILE A 352 -46.63 -22.35 21.44
N SER A 353 -47.83 -22.91 21.26
CA SER A 353 -49.08 -22.15 21.35
C SER A 353 -50.24 -22.98 21.87
N GLY A 354 -51.30 -22.31 22.31
CA GLY A 354 -52.52 -22.95 22.80
C GLY A 354 -53.23 -22.12 23.85
N ILE A 355 -54.10 -22.76 24.63
CA ILE A 355 -54.78 -22.14 25.77
C ILE A 355 -54.45 -23.00 27.00
N PRO A 356 -53.57 -22.55 27.91
CA PRO A 356 -53.18 -23.35 29.05
C PRO A 356 -54.35 -23.49 30.02
N THR A 357 -54.58 -24.70 30.49
CA THR A 357 -55.74 -25.06 31.33
C THR A 357 -55.40 -25.18 32.82
N GLY A 358 -54.12 -25.21 33.16
CA GLY A 358 -53.61 -25.16 34.53
C GLY A 358 -52.67 -23.98 34.71
N TYR A 359 -52.45 -23.58 35.96
CA TYR A 359 -51.52 -22.52 36.38
C TYR A 359 -50.36 -23.12 37.19
N GLY A 360 -49.26 -22.39 37.31
CA GLY A 360 -48.01 -22.78 37.96
C GLY A 360 -46.80 -22.69 37.02
N ILE A 361 -45.62 -22.91 37.59
CA ILE A 361 -44.34 -22.92 36.88
C ILE A 361 -44.11 -24.31 36.27
N SER A 362 -43.76 -24.35 34.99
CA SER A 362 -43.38 -25.55 34.24
C SER A 362 -42.02 -25.38 33.58
N ASN A 363 -41.14 -26.37 33.74
CA ASN A 363 -39.86 -26.41 33.06
C ASN A 363 -40.02 -27.20 31.75
N VAL A 364 -40.06 -26.48 30.63
CA VAL A 364 -40.26 -27.03 29.29
C VAL A 364 -38.90 -27.27 28.64
N GLY A 365 -38.56 -28.52 28.34
CA GLY A 365 -37.32 -28.84 27.63
C GLY A 365 -37.46 -28.54 26.13
N LEU A 366 -36.62 -27.66 25.60
CA LEU A 366 -36.52 -27.28 24.20
C LEU A 366 -35.33 -27.98 23.54
N THR A 367 -35.46 -28.39 22.29
CA THR A 367 -34.33 -28.88 21.49
C THR A 367 -34.43 -28.34 20.06
N ALA A 368 -33.34 -27.78 19.55
CA ALA A 368 -33.15 -27.42 18.14
C ALA A 368 -32.19 -28.42 17.50
N THR A 369 -32.42 -28.84 16.25
CA THR A 369 -31.59 -29.85 15.57
C THR A 369 -31.44 -29.55 14.08
N ASN A 370 -30.23 -29.74 13.56
CA ASN A 370 -29.96 -29.78 12.12
C ASN A 370 -28.97 -30.93 11.79
N SER A 371 -28.42 -30.94 10.57
CA SER A 371 -27.48 -32.00 10.15
C SER A 371 -26.10 -31.95 10.81
N ALA A 372 -25.75 -30.84 11.48
CA ALA A 372 -24.48 -30.69 12.19
C ALA A 372 -24.57 -31.06 13.69
N GLY A 373 -25.76 -31.03 14.28
CA GLY A 373 -25.94 -31.39 15.68
C GLY A 373 -27.28 -30.93 16.26
N ASN A 374 -27.33 -30.92 17.59
CA ASN A 374 -28.46 -30.41 18.36
C ASN A 374 -27.98 -29.48 19.48
N ASP A 375 -28.89 -28.64 19.92
CA ASP A 375 -28.77 -27.84 21.13
C ASP A 375 -30.06 -27.98 21.96
N SER A 376 -29.92 -28.00 23.28
CA SER A 376 -31.04 -28.29 24.21
C SER A 376 -31.01 -27.38 25.42
N GLU A 377 -32.14 -26.72 25.65
CA GLU A 377 -32.30 -25.74 26.73
C GLU A 377 -33.60 -25.97 27.52
N THR A 378 -33.73 -25.31 28.68
CA THR A 378 -34.95 -25.38 29.49
C THR A 378 -35.63 -24.02 29.56
N LEU A 379 -36.83 -23.92 28.99
CA LEU A 379 -37.73 -22.78 29.15
C LEU A 379 -38.49 -22.89 30.48
N VAL A 380 -38.33 -21.90 31.35
CA VAL A 380 -39.17 -21.73 32.54
C VAL A 380 -40.43 -20.98 32.16
N LEU A 381 -41.55 -21.70 32.05
CA LEU A 381 -42.86 -21.15 31.68
C LEU A 381 -43.76 -21.01 32.92
N ASN A 382 -44.10 -19.78 33.30
CA ASN A 382 -44.99 -19.50 34.41
C ASN A 382 -46.42 -19.18 33.91
N ILE A 383 -47.38 -20.07 34.17
CA ILE A 383 -48.79 -19.78 33.88
C ILE A 383 -49.48 -19.25 35.14
N ILE A 384 -50.02 -18.04 35.09
CA ILE A 384 -50.74 -17.40 36.21
C ILE A 384 -52.24 -17.79 36.21
N GLU A 385 -52.87 -17.76 37.38
CA GLU A 385 -54.32 -18.05 37.54
C GLU A 385 -55.19 -16.97 36.87
N ALA A 386 -56.32 -17.39 36.28
CA ALA A 386 -57.22 -16.48 35.57
C ALA A 386 -57.90 -15.48 36.53
N GLY A 387 -57.73 -14.17 36.30
CA GLY A 387 -58.43 -13.11 37.03
C GLY A 387 -57.65 -12.33 38.10
N SER A 388 -56.32 -12.25 38.05
CA SER A 388 -55.51 -11.39 38.95
C SER A 388 -55.33 -9.94 38.44
N ASN A 389 -56.34 -9.41 37.73
CA ASN A 389 -56.25 -8.23 36.84
C ASN A 389 -56.30 -6.87 37.56
N THR A 390 -55.68 -6.75 38.72
CA THR A 390 -55.53 -5.43 39.36
C THR A 390 -54.28 -4.79 38.79
N ASP A 391 -54.42 -3.57 38.27
CA ASP A 391 -53.34 -2.64 37.97
C ASP A 391 -53.54 -1.52 38.99
N THR A 392 -52.80 -1.62 40.10
CA THR A 392 -53.03 -0.84 41.32
C THR A 392 -52.56 0.60 41.16
N ASP A 393 -51.55 0.87 40.33
CA ASP A 393 -50.99 2.22 40.12
C ASP A 393 -51.36 2.86 38.77
N GLY A 394 -51.95 2.09 37.85
CA GLY A 394 -52.52 2.57 36.60
C GLY A 394 -51.49 2.84 35.51
N ASP A 395 -50.31 2.23 35.58
CA ASP A 395 -49.25 2.40 34.59
C ASP A 395 -49.46 1.56 33.31
N GLY A 396 -50.46 0.66 33.34
CA GLY A 396 -50.84 -0.23 32.25
C GLY A 396 -50.25 -1.63 32.34
N ILE A 397 -49.45 -1.93 33.36
CA ILE A 397 -48.92 -3.25 33.70
C ILE A 397 -49.72 -3.81 34.88
N MET A 398 -50.09 -5.09 34.81
CA MET A 398 -50.88 -5.72 35.87
C MET A 398 -49.98 -6.03 37.08
N ASP A 399 -50.52 -5.97 38.30
CA ASP A 399 -49.76 -6.12 39.57
C ASP A 399 -48.89 -7.38 39.64
N ASN A 400 -49.26 -8.44 38.93
CA ASN A 400 -48.54 -9.71 38.90
C ASN A 400 -47.45 -9.80 37.81
N LEU A 401 -47.43 -8.84 36.89
CA LEU A 401 -46.41 -8.64 35.85
C LEU A 401 -45.56 -7.40 36.13
N ASP A 402 -45.98 -6.57 37.07
CA ASP A 402 -45.32 -5.37 37.52
C ASP A 402 -44.42 -5.67 38.73
N ALA A 403 -43.14 -5.33 38.63
CA ALA A 403 -42.20 -5.43 39.75
C ALA A 403 -42.43 -4.33 40.82
N TYR A 404 -43.19 -3.29 40.47
CA TYR A 404 -43.48 -2.09 41.24
C TYR A 404 -44.98 -1.74 41.24
N PRO A 405 -45.87 -2.65 41.66
CA PRO A 405 -47.35 -2.56 41.50
C PRO A 405 -48.04 -1.40 42.24
N THR A 406 -47.29 -0.49 42.84
CA THR A 406 -47.80 0.68 43.57
C THR A 406 -47.06 1.97 43.19
N ASP A 407 -46.20 1.93 42.17
CA ASP A 407 -45.38 3.03 41.69
C ASP A 407 -45.38 3.09 40.16
N ALA A 408 -46.33 3.86 39.62
CA ALA A 408 -46.55 3.99 38.18
C ALA A 408 -45.39 4.60 37.36
N THR A 409 -44.26 4.93 38.01
CA THR A 409 -43.04 5.39 37.33
C THR A 409 -42.05 4.27 37.03
N ARG A 410 -42.24 3.08 37.61
CA ARG A 410 -41.38 1.91 37.50
C ARG A 410 -42.24 0.70 37.18
N ALA A 411 -41.75 -0.23 36.37
CA ALA A 411 -42.52 -1.42 35.99
C ALA A 411 -41.67 -2.69 35.97
N PHE A 412 -40.46 -2.62 35.41
CA PHE A 412 -39.64 -3.81 35.16
C PHE A 412 -38.24 -3.69 35.73
N ASN A 413 -37.69 -4.84 36.13
CA ASN A 413 -36.30 -5.01 36.53
C ASN A 413 -35.58 -5.89 35.51
N SER A 414 -34.45 -5.41 35.00
CA SER A 414 -33.47 -6.20 34.26
C SER A 414 -32.17 -6.24 35.04
N TYR A 415 -31.40 -7.30 34.91
CA TYR A 415 -30.16 -7.47 35.67
C TYR A 415 -28.99 -7.82 34.75
N TYR A 416 -27.80 -7.36 35.11
CA TYR A 416 -26.54 -7.72 34.47
C TYR A 416 -25.49 -8.08 35.53
N PRO A 417 -24.78 -9.23 35.42
CA PRO A 417 -24.94 -10.23 34.35
C PRO A 417 -26.26 -11.01 34.46
N ASN A 418 -26.76 -11.22 35.67
CA ASN A 418 -28.10 -11.76 35.94
C ASN A 418 -28.57 -11.36 37.35
N GLN A 419 -29.76 -11.80 37.78
CA GLN A 419 -30.36 -11.40 39.05
C GLN A 419 -29.67 -11.99 40.29
N VAL A 420 -28.96 -13.11 40.15
CA VAL A 420 -28.44 -13.90 41.27
C VAL A 420 -26.93 -13.78 41.38
N ASP A 421 -26.23 -13.90 40.25
CA ASP A 421 -24.77 -13.91 40.22
C ASP A 421 -24.20 -12.51 39.99
N TYR A 422 -22.90 -12.39 40.27
CA TYR A 422 -22.11 -11.20 40.04
C TYR A 422 -21.12 -11.46 38.91
N GLY A 423 -20.87 -10.44 38.11
CA GLY A 423 -19.69 -10.40 37.25
C GLY A 423 -18.51 -9.88 38.06
N SER A 424 -17.30 -10.01 37.51
CA SER A 424 -16.09 -9.44 38.10
C SER A 424 -15.45 -8.43 37.16
N LEU A 425 -14.96 -7.33 37.75
CA LEU A 425 -14.06 -6.38 37.14
C LEU A 425 -12.68 -6.54 37.77
N SER A 426 -11.65 -6.46 36.94
CA SER A 426 -10.26 -6.51 37.34
C SER A 426 -9.46 -5.45 36.58
N PHE A 427 -8.53 -4.78 37.26
CA PHE A 427 -7.72 -3.70 36.72
C PHE A 427 -6.26 -3.78 37.18
N GLU A 428 -5.39 -3.24 36.34
CA GLU A 428 -4.00 -2.87 36.60
C GLU A 428 -3.87 -1.38 36.93
N ASP A 429 -3.02 -1.02 37.88
CA ASP A 429 -2.82 0.37 38.33
C ASP A 429 -1.46 0.98 37.95
N LEU A 430 -0.56 0.18 37.36
CA LEU A 430 0.75 0.64 36.88
C LEU A 430 0.74 1.10 35.42
N TRP A 431 -0.42 1.06 34.75
CA TRP A 431 -0.60 1.69 33.44
C TRP A 431 -0.07 3.14 33.45
N PRO A 432 0.66 3.61 32.42
CA PRO A 432 0.92 2.98 31.11
C PRO A 432 2.05 1.93 31.04
N ALA A 433 2.66 1.56 32.17
CA ALA A 433 3.72 0.56 32.20
C ALA A 433 3.14 -0.84 32.43
N TYR A 434 3.86 -1.87 31.96
CA TYR A 434 3.46 -3.26 32.15
C TYR A 434 3.41 -3.71 33.60
N GLY A 435 4.27 -3.18 34.47
CA GLY A 435 4.27 -3.57 35.89
C GLY A 435 4.59 -5.05 36.10
N ASP A 436 3.98 -5.64 37.10
CA ASP A 436 3.94 -7.09 37.38
C ASP A 436 2.74 -7.81 36.78
N TYR A 437 1.75 -7.05 36.27
CA TYR A 437 0.70 -7.50 35.38
C TYR A 437 -0.14 -8.67 35.91
N ASP A 438 -0.37 -8.72 37.22
CA ASP A 438 -1.11 -9.80 37.90
C ASP A 438 -2.64 -9.56 37.92
N CYS A 439 -3.07 -8.39 37.48
CA CYS A 439 -4.43 -7.89 37.33
C CYS A 439 -5.26 -8.05 38.60
N ASN A 440 -4.65 -7.81 39.75
CA ASN A 440 -5.34 -7.87 41.04
C ASN A 440 -5.31 -6.54 41.83
N ASP A 441 -4.76 -5.46 41.25
CA ASP A 441 -4.68 -4.13 41.87
C ASP A 441 -6.06 -3.61 42.32
N LEU A 442 -7.09 -3.93 41.54
CA LEU A 442 -8.48 -3.93 42.00
C LEU A 442 -9.19 -5.16 41.43
N VAL A 443 -9.78 -5.97 42.31
CA VAL A 443 -10.77 -6.97 41.91
C VAL A 443 -12.10 -6.68 42.59
N MET A 444 -13.16 -6.64 41.81
CA MET A 444 -14.49 -6.25 42.26
C MET A 444 -15.54 -7.19 41.68
N ASN A 445 -16.48 -7.62 42.51
CA ASN A 445 -17.72 -8.23 42.05
C ASN A 445 -18.78 -7.15 41.87
N PHE A 446 -19.55 -7.22 40.78
CA PHE A 446 -20.58 -6.24 40.49
C PHE A 446 -21.84 -6.88 39.87
N GLN A 447 -22.97 -6.21 40.07
CA GLN A 447 -24.24 -6.50 39.44
C GLN A 447 -24.99 -5.18 39.23
N TYR A 448 -25.54 -4.99 38.03
CA TYR A 448 -26.46 -3.90 37.76
C TYR A 448 -27.90 -4.39 37.81
N GLN A 449 -28.76 -3.61 38.47
CA GLN A 449 -30.20 -3.67 38.33
C GLN A 449 -30.65 -2.42 37.56
N ILE A 450 -31.30 -2.65 36.43
CA ILE A 450 -31.81 -1.62 35.51
C ILE A 450 -33.32 -1.60 35.68
N VAL A 451 -33.83 -0.48 36.18
CA VAL A 451 -35.26 -0.29 36.41
C VAL A 451 -35.84 0.51 35.26
N THR A 452 -36.92 0.01 34.64
CA THR A 452 -37.60 0.71 33.54
C THR A 452 -39.08 0.92 33.84
N ASN A 453 -39.67 1.96 33.26
CA ASN A 453 -41.12 2.17 33.27
C ASN A 453 -41.86 1.21 32.32
N ALA A 454 -43.20 1.28 32.28
CA ALA A 454 -44.06 0.47 31.41
C ALA A 454 -43.79 0.61 29.89
N GLN A 455 -43.05 1.64 29.46
CA GLN A 455 -42.62 1.84 28.07
C GLN A 455 -41.19 1.35 27.81
N ASN A 456 -40.59 0.60 28.73
CA ASN A 456 -39.20 0.13 28.68
C ASN A 456 -38.17 1.27 28.58
N ASN A 457 -38.44 2.41 29.24
CA ASN A 457 -37.46 3.48 29.38
C ASN A 457 -36.85 3.42 30.79
N VAL A 458 -35.53 3.49 30.87
CA VAL A 458 -34.75 3.44 32.11
C VAL A 458 -35.13 4.62 33.00
N VAL A 459 -35.35 4.34 34.28
CA VAL A 459 -35.66 5.34 35.32
C VAL A 459 -34.69 5.28 36.50
N ASP A 460 -34.12 4.10 36.78
CA ASP A 460 -33.03 3.94 37.73
C ASP A 460 -31.96 2.99 37.19
N LEU A 461 -30.72 3.26 37.57
CA LEU A 461 -29.62 2.30 37.52
C LEU A 461 -29.10 2.08 38.93
N ILE A 462 -29.08 0.82 39.36
CA ILE A 462 -28.60 0.43 40.69
C ILE A 462 -27.38 -0.48 40.49
N LEU A 463 -26.22 -0.02 40.94
CA LEU A 463 -24.98 -0.79 40.97
C LEU A 463 -24.79 -1.40 42.36
N ASN A 464 -24.84 -2.72 42.44
CA ASN A 464 -24.39 -3.46 43.62
C ASN A 464 -22.97 -3.94 43.36
N TYR A 465 -22.02 -3.61 44.24
CA TYR A 465 -20.64 -4.06 44.09
C TYR A 465 -20.00 -4.43 45.42
N GLN A 466 -18.96 -5.26 45.37
CA GLN A 466 -18.15 -5.63 46.51
C GLN A 466 -16.68 -5.70 46.06
N VAL A 467 -15.79 -5.04 46.80
CA VAL A 467 -14.35 -5.11 46.52
C VAL A 467 -13.80 -6.41 47.10
N MET A 468 -13.27 -7.26 46.23
CA MET A 468 -12.80 -8.60 46.55
C MET A 468 -11.31 -8.62 46.88
N ALA A 469 -10.49 -7.81 46.20
CA ALA A 469 -9.06 -7.71 46.44
C ALA A 469 -8.50 -6.35 46.01
N VAL A 470 -7.37 -5.98 46.61
CA VAL A 470 -6.58 -4.79 46.29
C VAL A 470 -5.12 -5.18 46.39
N GLY A 471 -4.50 -5.53 45.26
CA GLY A 471 -3.05 -5.77 45.12
C GLY A 471 -2.23 -4.51 44.93
N ALA A 472 -2.84 -3.34 45.14
CA ALA A 472 -2.21 -2.06 44.91
C ALA A 472 -1.49 -1.52 46.15
N SER A 473 -0.32 -0.91 45.95
CA SER A 473 0.26 0.01 46.94
C SER A 473 -0.32 1.43 46.86
N LEU A 474 -0.96 1.75 45.75
CA LEU A 474 -1.61 3.03 45.44
C LEU A 474 -3.06 3.04 45.97
N ASP A 475 -3.61 4.21 46.26
CA ASP A 475 -5.03 4.34 46.66
C ASP A 475 -5.86 4.75 45.44
N ASN A 476 -6.35 3.76 44.71
CA ASN A 476 -7.12 3.96 43.49
C ASN A 476 -8.58 4.32 43.81
N GLY A 477 -9.26 4.98 42.88
CA GLY A 477 -10.71 5.15 42.88
C GLY A 477 -11.36 4.39 41.72
N PHE A 478 -12.66 4.14 41.82
CA PHE A 478 -13.46 3.44 40.82
C PHE A 478 -14.61 4.32 40.33
N GLY A 479 -14.81 4.33 39.02
CA GLY A 479 -15.85 5.09 38.35
C GLY A 479 -16.54 4.30 37.23
N ILE A 480 -17.70 4.79 36.83
CA ILE A 480 -18.44 4.32 35.65
C ILE A 480 -18.86 5.52 34.79
N SER A 481 -18.86 5.35 33.48
CA SER A 481 -19.25 6.39 32.53
C SER A 481 -20.53 6.00 31.78
N LEU A 482 -21.56 6.82 31.95
CA LEU A 482 -22.87 6.62 31.34
C LEU A 482 -23.00 7.45 30.06
N SER A 483 -23.55 6.82 29.02
CA SER A 483 -23.87 7.48 27.74
C SER A 483 -25.18 8.26 27.82
N THR A 484 -25.28 9.16 28.81
CA THR A 484 -26.43 10.06 29.01
C THR A 484 -25.94 11.45 29.42
N SER A 485 -26.76 12.47 29.18
CA SER A 485 -26.49 13.82 29.67
C SER A 485 -26.69 13.88 31.18
N SER A 486 -25.83 14.64 31.88
CA SER A 486 -25.95 14.87 33.32
C SER A 486 -27.24 15.59 33.71
N ALA A 487 -27.86 16.33 32.78
CA ALA A 487 -29.18 16.93 32.97
C ALA A 487 -30.31 15.88 33.18
N ASN A 488 -30.08 14.63 32.76
CA ASN A 488 -31.00 13.52 32.96
C ASN A 488 -30.83 12.85 34.33
N ILE A 489 -29.85 13.26 35.15
CA ILE A 489 -29.64 12.71 36.49
C ILE A 489 -30.34 13.60 37.52
N GLU A 490 -31.23 13.01 38.31
CA GLU A 490 -31.84 13.69 39.45
C GLU A 490 -30.99 13.56 40.70
N SER A 491 -30.53 12.34 41.00
CA SER A 491 -29.68 12.09 42.15
C SER A 491 -28.88 10.80 42.02
N VAL A 492 -27.74 10.77 42.70
CA VAL A 492 -26.84 9.64 42.85
C VAL A 492 -26.60 9.47 44.35
N THR A 493 -26.90 8.30 44.87
CA THR A 493 -26.81 8.00 46.31
C THR A 493 -26.06 6.70 46.55
N GLY A 494 -25.47 6.55 47.74
CA GLY A 494 -24.76 5.32 48.14
C GLY A 494 -23.26 5.30 47.80
N CYS A 495 -22.71 6.35 47.19
CA CYS A 495 -21.26 6.48 46.97
C CYS A 495 -20.50 6.64 48.30
N THR A 496 -19.28 6.11 48.37
CA THR A 496 -18.44 6.12 49.58
C THR A 496 -17.18 6.97 49.40
N ASN A 497 -16.87 7.80 50.41
CA ASN A 497 -15.58 8.42 50.70
C ASN A 497 -14.92 9.46 49.78
N LEU A 498 -15.66 10.10 48.87
CA LEU A 498 -15.37 11.13 47.84
C LEU A 498 -14.24 12.20 47.98
N GLY A 499 -13.37 12.16 49.00
CA GLY A 499 -12.01 12.73 48.98
C GLY A 499 -11.90 14.18 48.51
N ASN A 500 -10.76 14.50 47.90
CA ASN A 500 -10.52 15.80 47.24
C ASN A 500 -10.16 15.64 45.75
N ALA A 501 -10.02 14.40 45.26
CA ALA A 501 -9.62 14.14 43.88
C ALA A 501 -10.76 14.37 42.88
N VAL A 502 -11.99 14.21 43.35
CA VAL A 502 -13.22 14.29 42.56
C VAL A 502 -14.02 15.52 42.99
N ASN A 503 -14.61 16.22 42.02
CA ASN A 503 -15.55 17.30 42.28
C ASN A 503 -16.95 16.86 41.85
N LEU A 504 -17.92 16.94 42.76
CA LEU A 504 -19.28 16.48 42.48
C LEU A 504 -20.28 17.62 42.40
N ASP A 505 -21.27 17.43 41.54
CA ASP A 505 -22.51 18.19 41.57
C ASP A 505 -23.31 17.83 42.84
N PRO A 506 -24.17 18.70 43.38
CA PRO A 506 -25.09 18.35 44.46
C PRO A 506 -25.97 17.12 44.19
N ALA A 507 -26.25 16.79 42.92
CA ALA A 507 -26.94 15.56 42.53
C ALA A 507 -26.05 14.31 42.62
N GLY A 508 -24.74 14.42 42.83
CA GLY A 508 -23.83 13.31 43.16
C GLY A 508 -23.05 12.70 41.99
N PHE A 509 -23.21 13.21 40.76
CA PHE A 509 -22.33 12.88 39.63
C PHE A 509 -21.10 13.79 39.58
N GLU A 510 -20.05 13.37 38.87
CA GLU A 510 -18.82 14.15 38.71
C GLU A 510 -18.98 15.32 37.73
N ILE A 511 -18.44 16.49 38.07
CA ILE A 511 -18.47 17.68 37.20
C ILE A 511 -17.26 17.73 36.27
N GLY A 512 -17.41 18.41 35.13
CA GLY A 512 -16.33 18.61 34.16
C GLY A 512 -16.48 17.79 32.87
N HIS A 513 -17.52 16.96 32.81
CA HIS A 513 -17.85 16.12 31.66
C HIS A 513 -18.89 16.79 30.75
N THR A 514 -18.73 16.61 29.44
CA THR A 514 -19.53 17.22 28.38
C THR A 514 -20.11 16.21 27.40
N GLY A 515 -19.47 15.05 27.20
CA GLY A 515 -19.93 13.95 26.34
C GLY A 515 -20.71 12.86 27.07
N GLU A 516 -20.59 12.80 28.40
CA GLU A 516 -20.99 11.69 29.25
C GLU A 516 -21.43 12.16 30.65
N THR A 517 -21.97 11.23 31.43
CA THR A 517 -22.15 11.42 32.88
C THR A 517 -21.29 10.41 33.62
N VAL A 518 -20.35 10.90 34.42
CA VAL A 518 -19.47 10.05 35.24
C VAL A 518 -20.00 9.95 36.67
N ILE A 519 -20.07 8.72 37.16
CA ILE A 519 -20.40 8.40 38.54
C ILE A 519 -19.17 7.80 39.20
N ILE A 520 -18.85 8.26 40.41
CA ILE A 520 -17.76 7.72 41.23
C ILE A 520 -18.36 7.00 42.44
N PRO A 521 -18.60 5.67 42.36
CA PRO A 521 -19.07 4.87 43.48
C PRO A 521 -18.15 4.91 44.71
N VAL A 522 -16.83 4.94 44.48
CA VAL A 522 -15.81 5.03 45.52
C VAL A 522 -14.58 5.70 44.95
N ASP A 523 -14.10 6.76 45.58
CA ASP A 523 -12.90 7.48 45.14
C ASP A 523 -11.62 6.92 45.78
N LYS A 524 -11.73 6.25 46.94
CA LYS A 524 -10.63 5.66 47.72
C LYS A 524 -10.95 4.23 48.13
N ILE A 525 -10.45 3.29 47.35
CA ILE A 525 -10.71 1.86 47.56
C ILE A 525 -10.11 1.37 48.90
N ASN A 526 -8.98 1.95 49.35
CA ASN A 526 -8.38 1.59 50.65
C ASN A 526 -9.29 1.92 51.84
N SER A 527 -10.32 2.75 51.64
CA SER A 527 -11.31 3.01 52.67
C SER A 527 -12.28 1.85 52.92
N LEU A 528 -12.40 0.93 51.94
CA LEU A 528 -13.19 -0.29 52.03
C LEU A 528 -12.35 -1.50 52.48
N MET A 529 -11.08 -1.54 52.07
CA MET A 529 -10.22 -2.73 52.22
C MET A 529 -9.06 -2.56 53.22
N GLY A 530 -8.74 -1.33 53.63
CA GLY A 530 -7.50 -1.02 54.36
C GLY A 530 -6.34 -0.72 53.40
N THR A 531 -5.13 -0.59 53.92
CA THR A 531 -3.94 -0.24 53.11
C THR A 531 -2.99 -1.42 52.93
N GLY A 532 -2.33 -1.49 51.76
CA GLY A 532 -1.39 -2.55 51.39
C GLY A 532 -2.06 -3.64 50.55
N MET A 533 -1.30 -4.70 50.22
CA MET A 533 -1.79 -5.78 49.36
C MET A 533 -2.77 -6.67 50.14
N VAL A 534 -4.06 -6.44 49.95
CA VAL A 534 -5.16 -7.06 50.69
C VAL A 534 -5.82 -8.11 49.82
N ASN A 535 -5.95 -9.32 50.38
CA ASN A 535 -6.49 -10.49 49.71
C ASN A 535 -5.71 -10.94 48.46
N THR A 536 -4.46 -10.56 48.23
CA THR A 536 -3.68 -11.02 47.05
C THR A 536 -2.45 -11.85 47.43
N VAL A 537 -1.97 -11.73 48.67
CA VAL A 537 -0.78 -12.44 49.17
C VAL A 537 -1.19 -13.65 50.03
N PRO A 538 -0.83 -14.90 49.66
CA PRO A 538 -1.09 -16.08 50.48
C PRO A 538 -0.53 -15.96 51.90
N GLY A 539 -1.41 -16.08 52.90
CA GLY A 539 -1.06 -15.89 54.31
C GLY A 539 -0.85 -14.42 54.72
N GLY A 540 -1.13 -13.47 53.84
CA GLY A 540 -1.13 -12.03 54.08
C GLY A 540 -2.40 -11.52 54.78
N THR A 541 -2.67 -10.22 54.62
CA THR A 541 -3.86 -9.58 55.21
C THR A 541 -5.11 -10.01 54.47
N THR A 542 -6.12 -10.48 55.21
CA THR A 542 -7.43 -10.83 54.66
C THR A 542 -8.51 -9.89 55.19
N VAL A 543 -9.29 -9.30 54.28
CA VAL A 543 -10.43 -8.44 54.58
C VAL A 543 -11.66 -8.90 53.79
N GLN A 544 -12.82 -8.85 54.41
CA GLN A 544 -14.09 -9.09 53.72
C GLN A 544 -14.85 -7.76 53.73
N SER A 545 -14.85 -7.05 52.59
CA SER A 545 -15.61 -5.80 52.49
C SER A 545 -17.11 -6.08 52.54
N SER A 546 -17.89 -5.09 52.97
CA SER A 546 -19.34 -5.15 52.86
C SER A 546 -19.79 -4.81 51.43
N PRO A 547 -20.80 -5.50 50.87
CA PRO A 547 -21.43 -5.06 49.62
C PRO A 547 -21.92 -3.62 49.73
N GLN A 548 -21.72 -2.87 48.65
CA GLN A 548 -22.13 -1.48 48.47
C GLN A 548 -23.23 -1.41 47.42
N THR A 549 -24.12 -0.44 47.56
CA THR A 549 -25.20 -0.17 46.58
C THR A 549 -25.17 1.31 46.23
N VAL A 550 -25.01 1.60 44.94
CA VAL A 550 -25.12 2.95 44.38
C VAL A 550 -26.36 3.01 43.52
N THR A 551 -27.23 3.99 43.80
CA THR A 551 -28.47 4.21 43.06
C THR A 551 -28.41 5.53 42.33
N ILE A 552 -28.60 5.47 41.01
CA ILE A 552 -28.67 6.61 40.10
C ILE A 552 -30.12 6.75 39.66
N HIS A 553 -30.78 7.81 40.11
CA HIS A 553 -32.16 8.14 39.74
C HIS A 553 -32.17 9.16 38.60
N LEU A 554 -32.94 8.89 37.55
CA LEU A 554 -33.02 9.77 36.39
C LEU A 554 -34.16 10.79 36.56
N SER A 555 -33.89 12.05 36.20
CA SER A 555 -34.87 13.15 36.25
C SER A 555 -36.01 13.00 35.24
N SER A 556 -35.82 12.14 34.23
CA SER A 556 -36.87 11.72 33.30
C SER A 556 -36.52 10.36 32.67
N PRO A 557 -37.51 9.53 32.28
CA PRO A 557 -37.25 8.23 31.67
C PRO A 557 -36.41 8.33 30.39
N GLN A 558 -35.38 7.49 30.26
CA GLN A 558 -34.47 7.48 29.12
C GLN A 558 -34.58 6.18 28.32
N THR A 559 -34.55 6.28 26.99
CA THR A 559 -34.56 5.08 26.13
C THR A 559 -33.28 4.24 26.25
N SER A 560 -32.16 4.87 26.63
CA SER A 560 -30.88 4.23 26.94
C SER A 560 -30.01 5.20 27.74
N ILE A 561 -29.09 4.65 28.55
CA ILE A 561 -28.03 5.37 29.26
C ILE A 561 -26.64 4.76 28.98
N GLY A 562 -26.53 4.00 27.89
CA GLY A 562 -25.40 3.09 27.61
C GLY A 562 -25.77 1.64 27.89
N THR A 563 -24.80 0.74 27.73
CA THR A 563 -24.95 -0.70 27.99
C THR A 563 -24.02 -1.12 29.13
N PRO A 564 -24.43 -2.09 29.98
CA PRO A 564 -23.50 -2.73 30.91
C PRO A 564 -22.24 -3.22 30.19
N PRO A 565 -21.06 -3.15 30.82
CA PRO A 565 -20.81 -2.75 32.22
C PRO A 565 -20.71 -1.22 32.45
N TYR A 566 -21.20 -0.39 31.52
CA TYR A 566 -21.23 1.08 31.62
C TYR A 566 -19.83 1.74 31.74
N ASN A 567 -18.94 1.34 30.82
CA ASN A 567 -17.57 1.84 30.69
C ASN A 567 -16.89 2.09 32.06
N PRO A 568 -16.65 1.00 32.83
CA PRO A 568 -16.03 1.09 34.15
C PRO A 568 -14.54 1.44 34.01
N PHE A 569 -14.02 2.13 35.01
CA PHE A 569 -12.63 2.53 35.06
C PHE A 569 -12.13 2.68 36.49
N ILE A 570 -10.81 2.65 36.64
CA ILE A 570 -10.15 3.16 37.85
C ILE A 570 -9.44 4.47 37.55
N PHE A 571 -9.24 5.31 38.57
CA PHE A 571 -8.25 6.38 38.52
C PHE A 571 -7.17 6.16 39.58
N ILE A 572 -5.93 6.34 39.17
CA ILE A 572 -4.75 5.82 39.86
C ILE A 572 -4.27 6.82 40.92
N ASP A 573 -3.99 6.32 42.12
CA ASP A 573 -3.39 7.05 43.25
C ASP A 573 -3.97 8.46 43.48
N GLN A 574 -5.29 8.57 43.46
CA GLN A 574 -6.01 9.85 43.64
C GLN A 574 -5.69 10.92 42.58
N THR A 575 -5.08 10.55 41.45
CA THR A 575 -4.80 11.42 40.32
C THR A 575 -5.92 11.28 39.29
N ARG A 576 -6.92 12.16 39.34
CA ARG A 576 -8.17 11.98 38.57
C ARG A 576 -7.97 11.80 37.06
N GLY A 577 -7.04 12.52 36.44
CA GLY A 577 -6.78 12.38 35.00
C GLY A 577 -5.94 11.16 34.61
N HIS A 578 -5.45 10.38 35.58
CA HIS A 578 -4.73 9.14 35.32
C HIS A 578 -5.70 7.98 35.50
N GLU A 579 -6.39 7.59 34.43
CA GLU A 579 -7.47 6.60 34.46
C GLU A 579 -7.20 5.40 33.54
N VAL A 580 -7.75 4.25 33.91
CA VAL A 580 -7.64 2.99 33.16
C VAL A 580 -9.03 2.43 32.96
N HIS A 581 -9.44 2.27 31.70
CA HIS A 581 -10.72 1.64 31.35
C HIS A 581 -10.49 0.24 30.78
N LEU A 582 -11.60 -0.46 30.49
CA LEU A 582 -11.54 -1.69 29.71
C LEU A 582 -10.97 -1.44 28.30
N LYS A 583 -10.35 -2.47 27.73
CA LYS A 583 -9.74 -2.41 26.40
C LYS A 583 -10.67 -1.79 25.35
N ASP A 584 -10.12 -0.85 24.60
CA ASP A 584 -10.76 -0.10 23.51
C ASP A 584 -12.02 0.70 23.91
N GLN A 585 -12.27 0.88 25.21
CA GLN A 585 -13.27 1.84 25.70
C GLN A 585 -12.70 3.27 25.73
N PRO A 586 -13.51 4.29 25.38
CA PRO A 586 -13.04 5.67 25.40
C PRO A 586 -12.79 6.17 26.84
N PRO A 587 -11.80 7.05 27.03
CA PRO A 587 -11.60 7.77 28.29
C PRO A 587 -12.79 8.68 28.65
N THR A 588 -12.81 9.15 29.88
CA THR A 588 -13.62 10.31 30.29
C THR A 588 -12.99 11.62 29.83
N ASP A 589 -13.79 12.69 29.83
CA ASP A 589 -13.35 14.06 29.47
C ASP A 589 -12.22 14.60 30.37
N LEU A 590 -11.95 13.98 31.51
CA LEU A 590 -10.93 14.42 32.47
C LEU A 590 -9.59 13.70 32.32
N VAL A 591 -9.45 12.74 31.39
CA VAL A 591 -8.18 12.04 31.15
C VAL A 591 -7.07 13.02 30.81
N ASP A 592 -5.86 12.76 31.32
CA ASP A 592 -4.65 13.38 30.81
C ASP A 592 -4.17 12.58 29.58
N PRO A 593 -4.30 13.12 28.35
CA PRO A 593 -3.93 12.41 27.15
C PRO A 593 -2.42 12.12 27.05
N ALA A 594 -1.59 12.68 27.93
CA ALA A 594 -0.15 12.42 27.98
C ALA A 594 0.20 10.97 28.33
N TYR A 595 -0.74 10.21 28.91
CA TYR A 595 -0.55 8.79 29.24
C TYR A 595 -0.79 7.84 28.07
N PHE A 596 -1.36 8.30 26.94
CA PHE A 596 -1.59 7.44 25.77
C PHE A 596 -0.35 7.31 24.90
N GLY A 597 -0.05 6.07 24.45
CA GLY A 597 1.03 5.77 23.52
C GLY A 597 2.43 5.93 24.12
N VAL A 598 2.55 5.86 25.44
CA VAL A 598 3.83 5.91 26.16
C VAL A 598 4.07 4.59 26.90
N TRP A 599 5.35 4.23 27.04
CA TRP A 599 5.79 2.97 27.63
C TRP A 599 5.19 1.74 26.95
N ASP A 600 4.38 0.95 27.65
CA ASP A 600 3.81 -0.30 27.14
C ASP A 600 2.39 -0.10 26.59
N ASP A 601 1.78 1.06 26.84
CA ASP A 601 0.52 1.46 26.19
C ASP A 601 0.74 1.76 24.70
N ALA A 602 -0.12 1.16 23.88
CA ALA A 602 -0.19 1.32 22.44
C ALA A 602 -1.57 1.82 21.99
N SER A 603 -2.20 2.65 22.82
CA SER A 603 -3.43 3.34 22.46
C SER A 603 -3.22 4.21 21.22
N VAL A 604 -4.20 4.20 20.32
CA VAL A 604 -4.25 5.05 19.13
C VAL A 604 -5.62 5.74 19.12
N PRO A 605 -5.78 6.86 19.88
CA PRO A 605 -7.06 7.53 20.03
C PRO A 605 -7.72 7.92 18.69
N SER A 606 -6.93 8.27 17.68
CA SER A 606 -7.44 8.61 16.33
C SER A 606 -8.10 7.45 15.60
N GLU A 607 -7.84 6.21 16.02
CA GLU A 607 -8.44 4.99 15.48
C GLU A 607 -9.52 4.40 16.42
N GLY A 608 -9.81 5.07 17.54
CA GLY A 608 -10.74 4.58 18.56
C GLY A 608 -10.18 3.44 19.40
N LEU A 609 -8.85 3.35 19.53
CA LEU A 609 -8.16 2.25 20.17
C LEU A 609 -7.49 2.75 21.46
N TYR A 610 -7.82 2.14 22.59
CA TYR A 610 -7.50 2.66 23.92
C TYR A 610 -7.13 1.53 24.90
N TYR A 611 -6.33 1.84 25.91
CA TYR A 611 -6.00 0.99 27.06
C TYR A 611 -5.55 -0.43 26.67
N ARG A 612 -4.54 -0.50 25.81
CA ARG A 612 -4.01 -1.78 25.35
C ARG A 612 -2.53 -1.74 25.06
N SER A 613 -1.88 -2.89 25.16
CA SER A 613 -0.48 -3.04 24.77
C SER A 613 -0.30 -3.18 23.26
N SER A 614 0.95 -3.12 22.79
CA SER A 614 1.29 -3.34 21.37
C SER A 614 1.00 -4.76 20.86
N SER A 615 0.94 -5.75 21.76
CA SER A 615 0.47 -7.11 21.45
C SER A 615 -1.04 -7.25 21.54
N GLY A 616 -1.74 -6.32 22.20
CA GLY A 616 -3.19 -6.31 22.33
C GLY A 616 -3.69 -6.76 23.72
N LEU A 617 -2.81 -6.84 24.71
CA LEU A 617 -3.18 -7.09 26.11
C LEU A 617 -3.98 -5.91 26.70
N SER A 618 -4.82 -6.16 27.70
CA SER A 618 -5.75 -5.19 28.30
C SER A 618 -5.36 -4.79 29.72
N TRP A 619 -5.51 -3.52 30.11
CA TRP A 619 -5.24 -3.07 31.50
C TRP A 619 -6.44 -3.17 32.44
N GLY A 620 -7.62 -3.48 31.89
CA GLY A 620 -8.81 -3.81 32.65
C GLY A 620 -9.71 -4.72 31.84
N PHE A 621 -10.37 -5.65 32.52
CA PHE A 621 -11.31 -6.58 31.90
C PHE A 621 -12.50 -6.90 32.81
N GLU A 622 -13.52 -7.47 32.17
CA GLU A 622 -14.74 -7.92 32.81
C GLU A 622 -14.95 -9.40 32.46
N ILE A 623 -15.42 -10.19 33.44
CA ILE A 623 -15.91 -11.55 33.19
C ILE A 623 -17.28 -11.76 33.87
N PRO A 624 -18.17 -12.60 33.31
CA PRO A 624 -19.55 -12.74 33.79
C PRO A 624 -19.71 -13.68 34.99
N VAL A 625 -18.61 -13.98 35.69
CA VAL A 625 -18.54 -14.87 36.85
C VAL A 625 -17.62 -14.27 37.90
N ASN A 626 -17.68 -14.79 39.13
CA ASN A 626 -16.69 -14.45 40.15
C ASN A 626 -15.29 -14.85 39.69
N PHE A 627 -14.35 -13.92 39.76
CA PHE A 627 -12.96 -14.13 39.35
C PHE A 627 -12.10 -14.69 40.48
N ASP A 628 -11.51 -15.86 40.26
CA ASP A 628 -10.39 -16.35 41.06
C ASP A 628 -9.11 -15.68 40.53
N TYR A 629 -8.61 -14.65 41.20
CA TYR A 629 -7.55 -13.78 40.67
C TYR A 629 -6.14 -14.33 40.98
N PRO A 630 -5.11 -13.89 40.21
CA PRO A 630 -3.73 -14.25 40.47
C PRO A 630 -3.25 -13.79 41.84
N ILE A 631 -2.31 -14.55 42.41
CA ILE A 631 -1.53 -14.14 43.58
C ILE A 631 -0.68 -12.91 43.20
N GLU A 632 -0.51 -12.00 44.16
CA GLU A 632 0.35 -10.83 44.07
C GLU A 632 1.69 -11.09 43.35
N THR A 633 2.04 -10.23 42.40
CA THR A 633 3.21 -10.25 41.49
C THR A 633 3.25 -11.36 40.44
N VAL A 634 2.25 -12.24 40.40
CA VAL A 634 2.19 -13.31 39.40
C VAL A 634 1.41 -12.83 38.20
N ASP A 635 2.15 -12.47 37.15
CA ASP A 635 1.62 -12.08 35.85
C ASP A 635 0.45 -13.00 35.42
N ILE A 636 -0.69 -12.39 35.08
CA ILE A 636 -1.93 -13.09 34.76
C ILE A 636 -1.74 -14.09 33.61
N VAL A 637 -0.82 -13.86 32.66
CA VAL A 637 -0.57 -14.81 31.58
C VAL A 637 0.11 -16.11 32.07
N GLN A 638 0.69 -16.09 33.27
CA GLN A 638 1.25 -17.27 33.94
C GLN A 638 0.23 -17.95 34.85
N ALA A 639 -0.77 -17.21 35.34
CA ALA A 639 -1.87 -17.75 36.13
C ALA A 639 -2.95 -18.35 35.24
N TYR A 640 -3.35 -17.64 34.18
CA TYR A 640 -4.33 -18.01 33.17
C TYR A 640 -3.66 -18.14 31.80
N LEU A 641 -3.41 -19.38 31.38
CA LEU A 641 -2.52 -19.72 30.28
C LEU A 641 -3.05 -19.31 28.90
N TYR A 642 -4.35 -19.04 28.79
CA TYR A 642 -4.99 -18.56 27.56
C TYR A 642 -5.39 -17.09 27.59
N PHE A 643 -5.13 -16.36 28.69
CA PHE A 643 -5.46 -14.93 28.79
C PHE A 643 -4.80 -14.11 27.68
N GLY A 644 -3.51 -14.36 27.40
CA GLY A 644 -2.78 -13.68 26.34
C GLY A 644 -3.43 -13.88 24.98
N GLU A 645 -3.65 -15.13 24.55
CA GLU A 645 -4.29 -15.43 23.25
C GLU A 645 -5.71 -14.85 23.14
N TRP A 646 -6.46 -14.85 24.25
CA TRP A 646 -7.76 -14.19 24.32
C TRP A 646 -7.67 -12.68 24.11
N ALA A 647 -6.79 -12.01 24.85
CA ALA A 647 -6.64 -10.55 24.76
C ALA A 647 -6.11 -10.12 23.39
N GLU A 648 -5.08 -10.78 22.87
CA GLU A 648 -4.45 -10.49 21.56
C GLU A 648 -5.41 -10.71 20.39
N SER A 649 -6.34 -11.67 20.51
CA SER A 649 -7.37 -11.93 19.51
C SER A 649 -8.63 -11.07 19.66
N SER A 650 -8.62 -10.10 20.59
CA SER A 650 -9.77 -9.27 20.94
C SER A 650 -11.02 -10.10 21.30
N GLY A 651 -10.81 -11.13 22.11
CA GLY A 651 -11.88 -11.97 22.66
C GLY A 651 -12.38 -13.08 21.75
N VAL A 652 -11.77 -13.28 20.58
CA VAL A 652 -12.21 -14.31 19.61
C VAL A 652 -11.73 -15.71 20.00
N SER A 653 -10.48 -15.82 20.46
CA SER A 653 -9.90 -17.08 20.92
C SER A 653 -10.11 -17.21 22.43
N TYR A 654 -10.41 -18.42 22.91
CA TYR A 654 -10.62 -18.72 24.34
C TYR A 654 -11.52 -17.71 25.06
N PRO A 655 -12.76 -17.45 24.58
CA PRO A 655 -13.71 -16.57 25.28
C PRO A 655 -14.08 -17.07 26.69
N ASP A 656 -13.68 -18.29 27.02
CA ASP A 656 -13.83 -19.02 28.27
C ASP A 656 -12.50 -19.13 29.06
N TRP A 657 -11.47 -18.35 28.73
CA TRP A 657 -10.12 -18.44 29.32
C TRP A 657 -10.09 -18.44 30.87
N TYR A 658 -11.09 -17.81 31.50
CA TYR A 658 -11.23 -17.66 32.96
C TYR A 658 -11.81 -18.92 33.64
N THR A 659 -12.25 -19.92 32.88
CA THR A 659 -12.85 -21.14 33.44
C THR A 659 -11.82 -22.05 34.10
N ASN A 660 -12.28 -22.87 35.05
CA ASN A 660 -11.45 -23.91 35.69
C ASN A 660 -11.39 -25.20 34.84
N GLU A 661 -11.11 -25.05 33.55
CA GLU A 661 -10.92 -26.18 32.65
C GLU A 661 -9.48 -26.70 32.72
N THR A 662 -9.30 -28.00 32.45
CA THR A 662 -7.97 -28.62 32.56
C THR A 662 -7.00 -27.96 31.58
N GLY A 663 -5.93 -27.36 32.12
CA GLY A 663 -4.89 -26.69 31.34
C GLY A 663 -5.16 -25.20 31.05
N TYR A 664 -6.25 -24.62 31.56
CA TYR A 664 -6.55 -23.19 31.39
C TYR A 664 -5.80 -22.32 32.39
N ARG A 665 -5.56 -22.84 33.59
CA ARG A 665 -4.92 -22.09 34.67
C ARG A 665 -3.91 -22.92 35.45
N ASN A 666 -2.94 -22.23 36.03
CA ASN A 666 -2.01 -22.79 37.00
C ASN A 666 -2.56 -22.54 38.41
N GLU A 667 -3.20 -23.56 38.99
CA GLU A 667 -3.82 -23.48 40.33
C GLU A 667 -2.86 -23.01 41.45
N ALA A 668 -1.54 -23.19 41.29
CA ALA A 668 -0.57 -22.72 42.29
C ALA A 668 -0.37 -21.19 42.28
N ASN A 669 -0.87 -20.51 41.25
CA ASN A 669 -0.74 -19.09 41.01
C ASN A 669 -2.03 -18.30 41.30
N ILE A 670 -3.10 -18.98 41.75
CA ILE A 670 -4.41 -18.40 42.04
C ILE A 670 -4.56 -18.22 43.56
N TYR A 671 -5.18 -17.11 44.00
CA TYR A 671 -5.38 -16.77 45.41
C TYR A 671 -6.57 -17.50 46.06
#